data_AF-D7IEB2-F1
#
_entry.id   AF-D7IEB2-F1
#
_cell.length_a   1.000
_cell.length_b   1.000
_cell.length_c   1.000
_cell.angle_alpha   90.00
_cell.angle_beta   90.00
_cell.angle_gamma   90.00
#
_symmetry.space_group_name_H-M   'P 1'
#
loop_
_entity.id
_entity.type
_entity.pdbx_description
1 polymer ?
#
loop_
_entity_poly.entity_id
_entity_poly.type
_entity_poly.pdbx_seq_one_letter_code
_entity_poly.pdbx_strand_id
1 'polypeptide(L)'
;MKKLLLILFLSIAYLCTTHAQSFTKLEVKQSMRRVADWQIGHYNRAVYGDLNWVNATFFLGLAYWAEIAEKDDQDDFYYKWLTRLGSRNYWQVDKRMYHADDICIAQTYLYLYEKYKQKDMIVPTLARTEWVVANPPSGSFQLTYGDATTLEHWTWCDALFMAPPVYLKLYNITGDKKFIRFMDKEYKATYEFLFDKEENLFYRDHRYFDMKESNGAKVFWGRGNGWVLGGLVEMLRELPAKSKYRPFYQELFQKLCYRIANLQSSDGFWRASLLDPDAYPSPETSCSGFFVYALAYGLNEGLLPKEKFLPVVEKGWKALLSAVEEDGKLGYVQPIGADPKKVTRNMTEVYGPGAFLLAGTEMYRMAEDAPKQNATIPQNRIQEIAAMLPDRPQGIGRSYKDRTFWNKIKESDDAKQLLEKEAPALLKQGMPPFVDSLYLHLNKTNVRLPGENMMNARYQYLYRLTLAECLENKRRYVPAIEKALVALCSQKPWSIPAHDRGLKNYKGTDYYVDLVVATAGNGIAQCVTMLDDRLSPEVRARVQCAFREKVFRPVYRCLEETKPFWWFTATNNWNSVCLAGVTGAALALLPDKEERAYFVAAAEKYNVYGMKGYADDGYCSEGVGYYNYGFRAYILLREEVYRATQGKIDFFQTPKFVRIARYGKKIQMNEGVCPAYSDCRIGLSPDRFILSYCDRALGVTSAEEQPVLPKGNNLSLHLLELFTSQVAKVGMTDGIRQVLQEESDALRAYYEQAGILIARPAGGTSCRLAISAKGGTNAENHNHNDVGSYAVALGSETMVGDQGGPNSYPGDYFNGDAPQKYKIKGSFGHPVPVVDGRAQSSGGKAKGVVLQKEFTNEKDVFSIDYTSAYSTPNLDKLIRTFVYDRQGEGNFTVGDEFTAKTPIRFETAITTRADWKILDDTHLLLATDSEQMIVAIEASGKVAFTSETIEVNSPAYTRIGIALKNQSKEGYIRLKMYTK
;
A
#
# COMPACT_ATOMS: atom_id res chain seq x y z
N MET A 1 19.13 -43.10 48.33
CA MET A 1 19.84 -41.83 48.04
C MET A 1 21.27 -42.16 47.62
N LYS A 2 21.81 -41.52 46.57
CA LYS A 2 23.13 -41.73 45.90
C LYS A 2 23.23 -42.63 44.64
N LYS A 3 22.14 -43.17 44.08
CA LYS A 3 22.18 -43.80 42.72
C LYS A 3 21.12 -43.35 41.72
N LEU A 4 20.26 -42.39 42.07
CA LEU A 4 19.27 -41.80 41.15
C LEU A 4 19.60 -40.38 40.69
N LEU A 5 20.75 -39.83 41.10
CA LEU A 5 21.17 -38.44 40.79
C LEU A 5 22.27 -38.34 39.72
N LEU A 6 22.76 -39.47 39.20
CA LEU A 6 23.88 -39.50 38.25
C LEU A 6 23.47 -39.71 36.78
N ILE A 7 22.19 -40.00 36.50
CA ILE A 7 21.68 -40.22 35.13
C ILE A 7 20.94 -38.98 34.59
N LEU A 8 20.63 -37.99 35.45
CA LEU A 8 20.01 -36.73 35.03
C LEU A 8 21.01 -35.60 34.70
N PHE A 9 22.32 -35.85 34.82
CA PHE A 9 23.37 -34.85 34.57
C PHE A 9 24.24 -35.11 33.32
N LEU A 10 23.95 -36.18 32.56
CA LEU A 10 24.70 -36.54 31.35
C LEU A 10 23.92 -36.33 30.03
N SER A 11 22.73 -35.72 30.09
CA SER A 11 21.91 -35.37 28.93
C SER A 11 21.74 -33.85 28.72
N ILE A 12 22.51 -33.02 29.44
CA ILE A 12 22.49 -31.54 29.31
C ILE A 12 23.85 -31.00 28.76
N ALA A 13 24.66 -31.84 28.12
CA ALA A 13 25.90 -31.41 27.47
C ALA A 13 26.00 -31.86 26.01
N TYR A 14 24.91 -31.65 25.26
CA TYR A 14 24.94 -31.47 23.80
C TYR A 14 23.87 -30.44 23.44
N LEU A 15 23.93 -29.27 24.09
CA LEU A 15 23.45 -28.04 23.47
C LEU A 15 24.44 -27.74 22.33
N CYS A 16 24.23 -28.37 21.18
CA CYS A 16 24.65 -27.77 19.93
C CYS A 16 24.01 -26.38 19.91
N THR A 17 24.80 -25.35 20.21
CA THR A 17 24.45 -23.98 19.89
C THR A 17 24.36 -23.90 18.38
N THR A 18 23.21 -24.26 17.83
CA THR A 18 22.82 -23.84 16.49
C THR A 18 22.82 -22.32 16.53
N HIS A 19 23.90 -21.69 16.06
CA HIS A 19 23.87 -20.28 15.70
C HIS A 19 22.80 -20.19 14.61
N ALA A 20 21.58 -19.78 14.99
CA ALA A 20 20.53 -19.47 14.02
C ALA A 20 21.09 -18.39 13.09
N GLN A 21 21.16 -18.68 11.80
CA GLN A 21 21.77 -17.79 10.83
C GLN A 21 20.91 -16.51 10.75
N SER A 22 21.54 -15.33 10.89
CA SER A 22 20.80 -14.10 11.26
C SER A 22 20.08 -13.36 10.13
N PHE A 23 20.05 -13.91 8.91
CA PHE A 23 19.45 -13.26 7.73
C PHE A 23 18.60 -14.20 6.90
N THR A 24 17.51 -13.67 6.35
CA THR A 24 16.62 -14.40 5.44
C THR A 24 16.95 -14.10 3.97
N LYS A 25 16.68 -15.05 3.08
CA LYS A 25 16.81 -14.86 1.63
C LYS A 25 16.04 -13.63 1.11
N LEU A 26 14.85 -13.37 1.65
CA LEU A 26 14.02 -12.24 1.27
C LEU A 26 14.69 -10.89 1.60
N GLU A 27 15.20 -10.73 2.81
CA GLU A 27 15.88 -9.49 3.24
C GLU A 27 17.11 -9.19 2.38
N VAL A 28 17.90 -10.24 2.07
CA VAL A 28 19.09 -10.13 1.24
C VAL A 28 18.71 -9.73 -0.19
N LYS A 29 17.70 -10.38 -0.80
CA LYS A 29 17.18 -10.02 -2.13
C LYS A 29 16.65 -8.60 -2.21
N GLN A 30 15.83 -8.19 -1.24
CA GLN A 30 15.28 -6.83 -1.21
C GLN A 30 16.38 -5.77 -1.11
N SER A 31 17.45 -6.06 -0.37
CA SER A 31 18.60 -5.16 -0.24
C SER A 31 19.40 -5.07 -1.55
N MET A 32 19.67 -6.21 -2.21
CA MET A 32 20.30 -6.23 -3.54
C MET A 32 19.47 -5.50 -4.58
N ARG A 33 18.16 -5.75 -4.64
CA ARG A 33 17.24 -5.09 -5.59
C ARG A 33 17.28 -3.57 -5.44
N ARG A 34 17.23 -3.05 -4.21
CA ARG A 34 17.31 -1.59 -3.95
C ARG A 34 18.58 -0.96 -4.49
N VAL A 35 19.73 -1.58 -4.22
CA VAL A 35 21.03 -1.09 -4.68
C VAL A 35 21.14 -1.18 -6.21
N ALA A 36 20.71 -2.30 -6.81
CA ALA A 36 20.70 -2.49 -8.26
C ALA A 36 19.81 -1.47 -8.98
N ASP A 37 18.57 -1.30 -8.52
CA ASP A 37 17.59 -0.39 -9.13
C ASP A 37 18.03 1.06 -9.00
N TRP A 38 18.58 1.46 -7.85
CA TRP A 38 19.13 2.80 -7.67
C TRP A 38 20.28 3.06 -8.64
N GLN A 39 21.24 2.12 -8.73
CA GLN A 39 22.40 2.29 -9.60
C GLN A 39 22.00 2.33 -11.08
N ILE A 40 21.05 1.50 -11.52
CA ILE A 40 20.51 1.55 -12.89
C ILE A 40 19.78 2.89 -13.15
N GLY A 41 18.94 3.34 -12.22
CA GLY A 41 18.20 4.60 -12.33
C GLY A 41 19.10 5.84 -12.41
N HIS A 42 20.33 5.74 -11.90
CA HIS A 42 21.33 6.80 -11.94
C HIS A 42 22.42 6.60 -13.00
N TYR A 43 22.41 5.46 -13.71
CA TYR A 43 23.40 5.11 -14.74
C TYR A 43 23.41 6.09 -15.92
N ASN A 44 22.25 6.61 -16.35
CA ASN A 44 22.16 7.58 -17.45
C ASN A 44 22.79 8.96 -17.14
N ARG A 45 23.33 9.16 -15.94
CA ARG A 45 24.15 10.31 -15.53
C ARG A 45 25.62 9.93 -15.33
N ALA A 46 26.06 8.77 -15.82
CA ALA A 46 27.38 8.23 -15.57
C ALA A 46 28.48 9.19 -16.03
N VAL A 47 29.44 9.39 -15.13
CA VAL A 47 30.66 10.20 -15.33
C VAL A 47 31.61 9.53 -16.33
N TYR A 48 31.52 8.21 -16.47
CA TYR A 48 32.42 7.38 -17.27
C TYR A 48 31.68 6.73 -18.45
N GLY A 49 32.40 6.49 -19.54
CA GLY A 49 31.88 5.71 -20.66
C GLY A 49 31.59 4.26 -20.27
N ASP A 50 30.70 3.60 -21.00
CA ASP A 50 30.22 2.23 -20.69
C ASP A 50 31.35 1.21 -20.50
N LEU A 51 32.39 1.29 -21.33
CA LEU A 51 33.49 0.33 -21.35
C LEU A 51 34.52 0.56 -20.22
N ASN A 52 34.39 1.66 -19.49
CA ASN A 52 35.32 2.00 -18.42
C ASN A 52 35.24 0.96 -17.28
N TRP A 53 36.41 0.54 -16.80
CA TRP A 53 36.56 -0.49 -15.76
C TRP A 53 35.77 -0.22 -14.49
N VAL A 54 35.52 1.05 -14.16
CA VAL A 54 34.74 1.47 -12.98
C VAL A 54 33.35 0.83 -12.99
N ASN A 55 32.78 0.61 -14.17
CA ASN A 55 31.47 -0.01 -14.35
C ASN A 55 31.52 -1.55 -14.35
N ALA A 56 32.66 -2.16 -14.66
CA ALA A 56 32.77 -3.60 -14.91
C ALA A 56 32.36 -4.44 -13.70
N THR A 57 32.71 -4.01 -12.49
CA THR A 57 32.33 -4.68 -11.25
C THR A 57 30.82 -4.63 -11.02
N PHE A 58 30.19 -3.49 -11.30
CA PHE A 58 28.73 -3.37 -11.20
C PHE A 58 28.05 -4.28 -12.20
N PHE A 59 28.52 -4.35 -13.44
CA PHE A 59 27.92 -5.22 -14.45
C PHE A 59 28.04 -6.71 -14.08
N LEU A 60 29.18 -7.12 -13.52
CA LEU A 60 29.37 -8.48 -13.04
C LEU A 60 28.46 -8.79 -11.85
N GLY A 61 28.44 -7.93 -10.83
CA GLY A 61 27.54 -8.08 -9.69
C GLY A 61 26.06 -8.07 -10.09
N LEU A 62 25.71 -7.23 -11.07
CA LEU A 62 24.36 -7.18 -11.65
C LEU A 62 24.02 -8.45 -12.43
N ALA A 63 24.99 -9.09 -13.09
CA ALA A 63 24.78 -10.35 -13.79
C ALA A 63 24.47 -11.49 -12.82
N TYR A 64 25.15 -11.55 -11.67
CA TYR A 64 24.88 -12.54 -10.62
C TYR A 64 23.53 -12.26 -9.93
N TRP A 65 23.22 -10.99 -9.68
CA TRP A 65 21.89 -10.60 -9.21
C TRP A 65 20.79 -10.97 -10.21
N ALA A 66 21.03 -10.75 -11.51
CA ALA A 66 20.07 -11.07 -12.57
C ALA A 66 19.73 -12.57 -12.60
N GLU A 67 20.70 -13.44 -12.29
CA GLU A 67 20.45 -14.88 -12.16
C GLU A 67 19.45 -15.19 -11.06
N ILE A 68 19.64 -14.59 -9.88
CA ILE A 68 18.73 -14.76 -8.73
C ILE A 68 17.35 -14.17 -9.06
N ALA A 69 17.30 -12.97 -9.63
CA ALA A 69 16.05 -12.30 -9.99
C ALA A 69 15.26 -13.08 -11.06
N GLU A 70 15.92 -13.62 -12.08
CA GLU A 70 15.28 -14.44 -13.10
C GLU A 70 14.81 -15.79 -12.53
N LYS A 71 15.66 -16.47 -11.75
CA LYS A 71 15.36 -17.79 -11.20
C LYS A 71 14.21 -17.75 -10.20
N ASP A 72 14.22 -16.77 -9.31
CA ASP A 72 13.28 -16.71 -8.19
C ASP A 72 12.05 -15.84 -8.49
N ASP A 73 12.22 -14.72 -9.20
CA ASP A 73 11.15 -13.72 -9.43
C ASP A 73 10.65 -13.73 -10.89
N GLN A 74 11.20 -14.59 -11.75
CA GLN A 74 10.96 -14.57 -13.21
C GLN A 74 11.23 -13.20 -13.85
N ASP A 75 12.13 -12.41 -13.24
CA ASP A 75 12.44 -11.04 -13.63
C ASP A 75 13.67 -10.99 -14.54
N ASP A 76 13.46 -10.95 -15.86
CA ASP A 76 14.52 -10.90 -16.86
C ASP A 76 15.04 -9.48 -17.17
N PHE A 77 14.56 -8.46 -16.44
CA PHE A 77 14.87 -7.06 -16.70
C PHE A 77 16.38 -6.77 -16.66
N TYR A 78 17.08 -7.27 -15.63
CA TYR A 78 18.49 -7.01 -15.41
C TYR A 78 19.37 -7.63 -16.50
N TYR A 79 19.03 -8.84 -16.94
CA TYR A 79 19.69 -9.45 -18.08
C TYR A 79 19.45 -8.67 -19.38
N LYS A 80 18.21 -8.25 -19.65
CA LYS A 80 17.89 -7.39 -20.80
C LYS A 80 18.60 -6.05 -20.75
N TRP A 81 18.88 -5.52 -19.55
CA TRP A 81 19.62 -4.29 -19.38
C TRP A 81 21.10 -4.49 -19.76
N LEU A 82 21.73 -5.55 -19.25
CA LEU A 82 23.11 -5.91 -19.54
C LEU A 82 23.32 -6.28 -21.02
N THR A 83 22.40 -7.02 -21.65
CA THR A 83 22.51 -7.37 -23.06
C THR A 83 22.36 -6.17 -23.98
N ARG A 84 21.49 -5.21 -23.64
CA ARG A 84 21.41 -3.91 -24.35
C ARG A 84 22.70 -3.12 -24.25
N LEU A 85 23.32 -3.12 -23.07
CA LEU A 85 24.61 -2.46 -22.85
C LEU A 85 25.75 -3.12 -23.64
N GLY A 86 25.82 -4.46 -23.65
CA GLY A 86 26.79 -5.19 -24.48
C GLY A 86 26.58 -4.94 -25.97
N SER A 87 25.34 -5.10 -26.44
CA SER A 87 24.99 -4.94 -27.85
C SER A 87 25.30 -3.54 -28.38
N ARG A 88 24.98 -2.46 -27.63
CA ARG A 88 25.25 -1.09 -28.09
C ARG A 88 26.73 -0.74 -28.16
N ASN A 89 27.57 -1.47 -27.42
CA ASN A 89 29.03 -1.35 -27.47
C ASN A 89 29.66 -2.45 -28.34
N TYR A 90 28.86 -3.19 -29.12
CA TYR A 90 29.33 -4.27 -29.99
C TYR A 90 30.18 -5.32 -29.25
N TRP A 91 29.89 -5.53 -27.96
CA TRP A 91 30.62 -6.44 -27.07
C TRP A 91 32.14 -6.17 -27.00
N GLN A 92 32.55 -4.94 -27.32
CA GLN A 92 33.94 -4.50 -27.31
C GLN A 92 34.43 -4.24 -25.88
N VAL A 93 35.71 -4.49 -25.67
CA VAL A 93 36.45 -4.09 -24.46
C VAL A 93 37.16 -2.74 -24.72
N ASP A 94 37.67 -2.08 -23.68
CA ASP A 94 38.31 -0.77 -23.85
C ASP A 94 39.68 -0.90 -24.57
N LYS A 95 40.25 0.24 -24.99
CA LYS A 95 41.21 0.36 -26.10
C LYS A 95 42.64 -0.14 -25.85
N ARG A 96 43.15 -0.16 -24.62
CA ARG A 96 44.56 -0.47 -24.33
C ARG A 96 44.79 -1.98 -24.29
N MET A 97 45.47 -2.54 -25.29
CA MET A 97 45.61 -3.99 -25.50
C MET A 97 46.01 -4.79 -24.26
N TYR A 98 47.08 -4.40 -23.57
CA TYR A 98 47.59 -5.15 -22.41
C TYR A 98 46.94 -4.76 -21.07
N HIS A 99 46.33 -3.57 -20.99
CA HIS A 99 45.95 -2.98 -19.70
C HIS A 99 44.81 -3.77 -19.04
N ALA A 100 45.02 -4.17 -17.78
CA ALA A 100 44.08 -5.04 -17.06
C ALA A 100 42.69 -4.40 -16.88
N ASP A 101 42.61 -3.13 -16.53
CA ASP A 101 41.34 -2.40 -16.41
C ASP A 101 40.48 -2.49 -17.68
N ASP A 102 41.11 -2.35 -18.85
CA ASP A 102 40.42 -2.26 -20.13
C ASP A 102 39.80 -3.58 -20.57
N ILE A 103 40.22 -4.71 -19.99
CA ILE A 103 39.63 -6.03 -20.28
C ILE A 103 38.59 -6.46 -19.24
N CYS A 104 38.47 -5.76 -18.11
CA CYS A 104 37.65 -6.18 -16.98
C CYS A 104 36.18 -6.42 -17.33
N ILE A 105 35.60 -5.58 -18.19
CA ILE A 105 34.20 -5.71 -18.63
C ILE A 105 33.89 -7.05 -19.31
N ALA A 106 34.91 -7.69 -19.90
CA ALA A 106 34.78 -9.00 -20.53
C ALA A 106 34.32 -10.09 -19.56
N GLN A 107 34.53 -9.94 -18.24
CA GLN A 107 33.99 -10.88 -17.26
C GLN A 107 32.47 -11.00 -17.39
N THR A 108 31.78 -9.87 -17.56
CA THR A 108 30.32 -9.84 -17.78
C THR A 108 29.95 -10.40 -19.14
N TYR A 109 30.69 -10.04 -20.21
CA TYR A 109 30.37 -10.53 -21.56
C TYR A 109 30.55 -12.02 -21.71
N LEU A 110 31.59 -12.60 -21.10
CA LEU A 110 31.80 -14.04 -21.07
C LEU A 110 30.70 -14.74 -20.25
N TYR A 111 30.27 -14.16 -19.12
CA TYR A 111 29.13 -14.68 -18.36
C TYR A 111 27.84 -14.68 -19.22
N LEU A 112 27.56 -13.59 -19.93
CA LEU A 112 26.39 -13.50 -20.82
C LEU A 112 26.51 -14.46 -22.02
N TYR A 113 27.72 -14.65 -22.57
CA TYR A 113 27.99 -15.65 -23.59
C TYR A 113 27.68 -17.05 -23.06
N GLU A 114 28.08 -17.38 -21.83
CA GLU A 114 27.79 -18.68 -21.24
C GLU A 114 26.28 -18.95 -21.14
N LYS A 115 25.49 -17.90 -20.85
CA LYS A 115 24.02 -17.97 -20.82
C LYS A 115 23.38 -18.05 -22.20
N TYR A 116 23.72 -17.14 -23.12
CA TYR A 116 23.02 -16.95 -24.39
C TYR A 116 23.65 -17.64 -25.59
N LYS A 117 24.93 -18.03 -25.49
CA LYS A 117 25.71 -18.69 -26.54
C LYS A 117 25.80 -17.93 -27.87
N GLN A 118 25.60 -16.60 -27.86
CA GLN A 118 25.71 -15.76 -29.05
C GLN A 118 27.17 -15.38 -29.32
N LYS A 119 27.70 -15.75 -30.49
CA LYS A 119 29.15 -15.66 -30.79
C LYS A 119 29.69 -14.23 -30.75
N ASP A 120 28.89 -13.24 -31.10
CA ASP A 120 29.26 -11.82 -31.05
C ASP A 120 29.67 -11.36 -29.65
N MET A 121 29.12 -11.96 -28.59
CA MET A 121 29.46 -11.65 -27.19
C MET A 121 30.90 -11.98 -26.80
N ILE A 122 31.54 -12.95 -27.47
CA ILE A 122 32.87 -13.45 -27.11
C ILE A 122 33.97 -13.02 -28.10
N VAL A 123 33.62 -12.80 -29.37
CA VAL A 123 34.59 -12.58 -30.45
C VAL A 123 35.60 -11.45 -30.16
N PRO A 124 35.20 -10.24 -29.71
CA PRO A 124 36.16 -9.17 -29.43
C PRO A 124 37.14 -9.51 -28.30
N THR A 125 36.63 -10.13 -27.23
CA THR A 125 37.44 -10.56 -26.09
C THR A 125 38.44 -11.64 -26.51
N LEU A 126 37.99 -12.62 -27.30
CA LEU A 126 38.85 -13.70 -27.80
C LEU A 126 39.97 -13.13 -28.68
N ALA A 127 39.64 -12.28 -29.65
CA ALA A 127 40.62 -11.68 -30.55
C ALA A 127 41.72 -10.91 -29.80
N ARG A 128 41.35 -10.09 -28.80
CA ARG A 128 42.31 -9.34 -27.99
C ARG A 128 43.20 -10.26 -27.16
N THR A 129 42.61 -11.23 -26.46
CA THR A 129 43.36 -12.12 -25.57
C THR A 129 44.28 -13.06 -26.33
N GLU A 130 43.88 -13.55 -27.51
CA GLU A 130 44.75 -14.34 -28.37
C GLU A 130 45.97 -13.54 -28.84
N TRP A 131 45.76 -12.27 -29.21
CA TRP A 131 46.86 -11.39 -29.58
C TRP A 131 47.82 -11.15 -28.41
N VAL A 132 47.31 -10.85 -27.21
CA VAL A 132 48.14 -10.63 -26.01
C VAL A 132 48.92 -11.88 -25.62
N VAL A 133 48.30 -13.07 -25.70
CA VAL A 133 48.99 -14.33 -25.41
C VAL A 133 50.09 -14.62 -26.44
N ALA A 134 49.88 -14.25 -27.71
CA ALA A 134 50.88 -14.41 -28.77
C ALA A 134 52.01 -13.36 -28.71
N ASN A 135 51.76 -12.21 -28.07
CA ASN A 135 52.70 -11.12 -27.91
C ASN A 135 52.85 -10.81 -26.41
N PRO A 136 53.51 -11.68 -25.62
CA PRO A 136 53.55 -11.50 -24.17
C PRO A 136 54.26 -10.19 -23.79
N PRO A 137 53.84 -9.56 -22.68
CA PRO A 137 54.42 -8.30 -22.21
C PRO A 137 55.92 -8.42 -21.90
N SER A 138 56.66 -7.33 -22.13
CA SER A 138 58.12 -7.27 -21.90
C SER A 138 58.57 -6.09 -21.03
N GLY A 139 57.63 -5.27 -20.55
CA GLY A 139 57.91 -4.09 -19.74
C GLY A 139 58.42 -4.41 -18.32
N SER A 140 58.79 -3.38 -17.57
CA SER A 140 59.22 -3.53 -16.17
C SER A 140 58.02 -3.73 -15.23
N PHE A 141 58.23 -4.49 -14.15
CA PHE A 141 57.28 -4.57 -13.03
C PHE A 141 57.26 -3.30 -12.14
N GLN A 142 58.24 -2.42 -12.29
CA GLN A 142 58.28 -1.14 -11.59
C GLN A 142 57.37 -0.11 -12.27
N LEU A 143 56.10 -0.10 -11.86
CA LEU A 143 55.07 0.79 -12.38
C LEU A 143 55.52 2.27 -12.41
N THR A 144 55.44 2.89 -13.57
CA THR A 144 55.68 4.32 -13.79
C THR A 144 54.62 4.88 -14.75
N TYR A 145 53.75 5.77 -14.28
CA TYR A 145 52.59 6.27 -15.06
C TYR A 145 52.95 7.01 -16.36
N GLY A 146 54.19 7.47 -16.50
CA GLY A 146 54.70 8.05 -17.75
C GLY A 146 55.20 7.04 -18.79
N ASP A 147 55.32 5.76 -18.41
CA ASP A 147 55.78 4.67 -19.27
C ASP A 147 54.70 3.59 -19.39
N ALA A 148 54.01 3.60 -20.53
CA ALA A 148 52.93 2.66 -20.81
C ALA A 148 53.39 1.19 -20.82
N THR A 149 54.68 0.91 -21.05
CA THR A 149 55.20 -0.47 -21.04
C THR A 149 55.12 -1.09 -19.65
N THR A 150 55.20 -0.28 -18.59
CA THR A 150 55.06 -0.73 -17.20
C THR A 150 53.62 -1.07 -16.79
N LEU A 151 52.65 -0.82 -17.68
CA LEU A 151 51.25 -1.20 -17.54
C LEU A 151 50.87 -2.43 -18.38
N GLU A 152 51.84 -3.04 -19.08
CA GLU A 152 51.60 -4.24 -19.89
C GLU A 152 51.53 -5.51 -19.04
N HIS A 153 52.35 -5.56 -17.98
CA HIS A 153 52.22 -6.55 -16.91
C HIS A 153 51.17 -6.13 -15.89
N TRP A 154 50.73 -7.06 -15.05
CA TRP A 154 49.86 -6.79 -13.91
C TRP A 154 50.66 -6.23 -12.72
N THR A 155 51.23 -5.04 -12.90
CA THR A 155 52.21 -4.42 -11.99
C THR A 155 51.60 -3.78 -10.73
N TRP A 156 50.27 -3.85 -10.60
CA TRP A 156 49.52 -3.34 -9.46
C TRP A 156 48.48 -4.37 -9.01
N CYS A 157 48.21 -4.46 -7.71
CA CYS A 157 47.41 -5.56 -7.17
C CYS A 157 45.94 -5.58 -7.65
N ASP A 158 45.34 -4.43 -7.98
CA ASP A 158 43.95 -4.36 -8.48
C ASP A 158 43.79 -5.14 -9.79
N ALA A 159 44.85 -5.22 -10.61
CA ALA A 159 44.85 -5.95 -11.87
C ALA A 159 44.47 -7.44 -11.70
N LEU A 160 44.68 -7.99 -10.50
CA LEU A 160 44.37 -9.37 -10.15
C LEU A 160 42.86 -9.65 -10.06
N PHE A 161 42.02 -8.63 -9.91
CA PHE A 161 40.57 -8.74 -10.17
C PHE A 161 40.24 -8.65 -11.65
N MET A 162 40.89 -7.70 -12.33
CA MET A 162 40.44 -7.22 -13.64
C MET A 162 40.65 -8.26 -14.75
N ALA A 163 41.87 -8.78 -14.87
CA ALA A 163 42.29 -9.58 -16.02
C ALA A 163 42.28 -11.10 -15.80
N PRO A 164 42.81 -11.67 -14.69
CA PRO A 164 42.94 -13.12 -14.55
C PRO A 164 41.63 -13.92 -14.74
N PRO A 165 40.47 -13.49 -14.20
CA PRO A 165 39.21 -14.21 -14.39
C PRO A 165 38.78 -14.33 -15.86
N VAL A 166 39.09 -13.33 -16.70
CA VAL A 166 38.78 -13.34 -18.13
C VAL A 166 39.51 -14.48 -18.84
N TYR A 167 40.81 -14.61 -18.60
CA TYR A 167 41.62 -15.68 -19.21
C TYR A 167 41.22 -17.07 -18.72
N LEU A 168 40.81 -17.20 -17.45
CA LEU A 168 40.28 -18.45 -16.91
C LEU A 168 38.94 -18.84 -17.54
N LYS A 169 37.99 -17.90 -17.65
CA LYS A 169 36.73 -18.13 -18.36
C LYS A 169 36.96 -18.52 -19.81
N LEU A 170 37.88 -17.87 -20.52
CA LEU A 170 38.24 -18.27 -21.89
C LEU A 170 38.84 -19.67 -21.96
N TYR A 171 39.68 -20.06 -21.00
CA TYR A 171 40.17 -21.44 -20.91
C TYR A 171 39.00 -22.44 -20.77
N ASN A 172 38.02 -22.16 -19.92
CA ASN A 172 36.87 -23.04 -19.73
C ASN A 172 35.95 -23.07 -20.95
N ILE A 173 35.74 -21.94 -21.61
CA ILE A 173 34.89 -21.82 -22.80
C ILE A 173 35.54 -22.51 -24.02
N THR A 174 36.84 -22.33 -24.23
CA THR A 174 37.55 -22.78 -25.44
C THR A 174 38.26 -24.12 -25.29
N GLY A 175 38.60 -24.51 -24.06
CA GLY A 175 39.50 -25.63 -23.75
C GLY A 175 40.99 -25.35 -24.00
N ASP A 176 41.35 -24.16 -24.52
CA ASP A 176 42.73 -23.85 -24.91
C ASP A 176 43.60 -23.50 -23.70
N LYS A 177 44.55 -24.39 -23.39
CA LYS A 177 45.48 -24.25 -22.27
C LYS A 177 46.40 -23.04 -22.38
N LYS A 178 46.49 -22.33 -23.52
CA LYS A 178 47.28 -21.10 -23.63
C LYS A 178 46.80 -20.02 -22.65
N PHE A 179 45.49 -19.88 -22.45
CA PHE A 179 44.94 -18.82 -21.61
C PHE A 179 45.25 -19.04 -20.13
N ILE A 180 45.04 -20.25 -19.60
CA ILE A 180 45.36 -20.56 -18.19
C ILE A 180 46.88 -20.53 -17.93
N ARG A 181 47.72 -20.90 -18.91
CA ARG A 181 49.18 -20.80 -18.78
C ARG A 181 49.66 -19.35 -18.73
N PHE A 182 49.11 -18.49 -19.59
CA PHE A 182 49.39 -17.06 -19.58
C PHE A 182 48.96 -16.42 -18.25
N MET A 183 47.72 -16.70 -17.84
CA MET A 183 47.16 -16.22 -16.58
C MET A 183 48.00 -16.64 -15.37
N ASP A 184 48.36 -17.94 -15.26
CA ASP A 184 49.15 -18.44 -14.12
C ASP A 184 50.54 -17.82 -14.06
N LYS A 185 51.18 -17.62 -15.22
CA LYS A 185 52.49 -16.97 -15.33
C LYS A 185 52.42 -15.53 -14.84
N GLU A 186 51.52 -14.73 -15.38
CA GLU A 186 51.41 -13.30 -15.03
C GLU A 186 50.96 -13.10 -13.59
N TYR A 187 50.00 -13.91 -13.10
CA TYR A 187 49.55 -13.83 -11.70
C TYR A 187 50.71 -14.13 -10.73
N LYS A 188 51.50 -15.19 -11.00
CA LYS A 188 52.62 -15.54 -10.12
C LYS A 188 53.75 -14.51 -10.17
N ALA A 189 53.98 -13.88 -11.32
CA ALA A 189 54.93 -12.78 -11.41
C ALA A 189 54.49 -11.60 -10.52
N THR A 190 53.20 -11.24 -10.55
CA THR A 190 52.65 -10.23 -9.63
C THR A 190 52.70 -10.67 -8.17
N TYR A 191 52.40 -11.93 -7.87
CA TYR A 191 52.48 -12.48 -6.51
C TYR A 191 53.90 -12.39 -5.94
N GLU A 192 54.91 -12.89 -6.66
CA GLU A 192 56.30 -12.83 -6.18
C GLU A 192 56.81 -11.41 -6.03
N PHE A 193 56.26 -10.47 -6.80
CA PHE A 193 56.67 -9.06 -6.73
C PHE A 193 55.95 -8.26 -5.65
N LEU A 194 54.64 -8.42 -5.47
CA LEU A 194 53.81 -7.53 -4.63
C LEU A 194 53.30 -8.16 -3.32
N PHE A 195 53.34 -9.48 -3.17
CA PHE A 195 52.81 -10.13 -1.97
C PHE A 195 53.84 -10.11 -0.83
N ASP A 196 53.48 -9.46 0.27
CA ASP A 196 54.30 -9.48 1.48
C ASP A 196 54.03 -10.75 2.28
N LYS A 197 55.04 -11.62 2.37
CA LYS A 197 54.94 -12.94 3.00
C LYS A 197 54.85 -12.86 4.53
N GLU A 198 55.24 -11.74 5.14
CA GLU A 198 55.15 -11.53 6.59
C GLU A 198 53.73 -11.10 6.97
N GLU A 199 53.21 -10.10 6.27
CA GLU A 199 51.92 -9.48 6.55
C GLU A 199 50.74 -10.24 5.92
N ASN A 200 51.02 -11.11 4.95
CA ASN A 200 50.04 -11.82 4.14
C ASN A 200 49.07 -10.87 3.43
N LEU A 201 49.59 -9.77 2.88
CA LEU A 201 48.85 -8.73 2.16
C LEU A 201 49.60 -8.32 0.89
N PHE A 202 48.88 -7.79 -0.08
CA PHE A 202 49.45 -7.24 -1.30
C PHE A 202 49.70 -5.74 -1.18
N TYR A 203 50.94 -5.34 -1.48
CA TYR A 203 51.24 -3.94 -1.79
C TYR A 203 50.45 -3.50 -3.02
N ARG A 204 50.08 -2.21 -3.05
CA ARG A 204 49.38 -1.63 -4.21
C ARG A 204 50.21 -1.77 -5.48
N ASP A 205 51.48 -1.40 -5.39
CA ASP A 205 52.55 -1.46 -6.39
C ASP A 205 53.90 -1.21 -5.67
N HIS A 206 55.02 -1.26 -6.42
CA HIS A 206 56.39 -1.17 -5.86
C HIS A 206 56.68 0.09 -5.04
N ARG A 207 55.98 1.21 -5.28
CA ARG A 207 56.23 2.47 -4.56
C ARG A 207 55.97 2.35 -3.07
N TYR A 208 55.20 1.34 -2.65
CA TYR A 208 54.81 1.13 -1.26
C TYR A 208 55.75 0.24 -0.45
N PHE A 209 56.78 -0.37 -1.05
CA PHE A 209 57.67 -1.31 -0.37
C PHE A 209 58.36 -0.67 0.85
N ASP A 210 58.86 0.55 0.67
CA ASP A 210 59.59 1.29 1.71
C ASP A 210 58.71 2.31 2.45
N MET A 211 57.44 2.46 2.06
CA MET A 211 56.50 3.39 2.71
C MET A 211 55.98 2.83 4.03
N LYS A 212 55.83 3.73 5.02
CA LYS A 212 55.29 3.43 6.34
C LYS A 212 54.10 4.31 6.67
N GLU A 213 53.15 3.73 7.38
CA GLU A 213 52.02 4.43 7.99
C GLU A 213 52.48 5.30 9.17
N SER A 214 51.58 6.14 9.68
CA SER A 214 51.89 7.04 10.81
C SER A 214 52.25 6.29 12.09
N ASN A 215 51.70 5.08 12.26
CA ASN A 215 52.00 4.17 13.36
C ASN A 215 53.25 3.29 13.14
N GLY A 216 54.00 3.50 12.04
CA GLY A 216 55.20 2.74 11.70
C GLY A 216 54.96 1.40 10.99
N ALA A 217 53.69 1.00 10.79
CA ALA A 217 53.36 -0.22 10.05
C ALA A 217 53.62 -0.06 8.54
N LYS A 218 53.66 -1.18 7.81
CA LYS A 218 53.69 -1.19 6.34
C LYS A 218 52.34 -0.71 5.78
N VAL A 219 52.35 -0.01 4.63
CA VAL A 219 51.13 0.54 4.00
C VAL A 219 50.43 -0.51 3.15
N PHE A 220 49.24 -0.94 3.57
CA PHE A 220 48.37 -1.83 2.78
C PHE A 220 46.98 -1.24 2.59
N TRP A 221 46.62 -1.05 1.33
CA TRP A 221 45.36 -0.46 0.96
C TRP A 221 44.23 -1.49 1.00
N GLY A 222 43.15 -1.14 1.72
CA GLY A 222 41.97 -1.99 1.87
C GLY A 222 41.35 -2.35 0.52
N ARG A 223 41.08 -1.36 -0.34
CA ARG A 223 40.45 -1.62 -1.65
C ARG A 223 41.34 -2.44 -2.56
N GLY A 224 42.66 -2.21 -2.56
CA GLY A 224 43.62 -3.00 -3.33
C GLY A 224 43.55 -4.49 -2.98
N ASN A 225 43.59 -4.82 -1.69
CA ASN A 225 43.45 -6.19 -1.22
C ASN A 225 42.02 -6.75 -1.43
N GLY A 226 41.01 -5.88 -1.40
CA GLY A 226 39.64 -6.22 -1.79
C GLY A 226 39.55 -6.72 -3.23
N TRP A 227 40.18 -6.02 -4.18
CA TRP A 227 40.27 -6.46 -5.57
C TRP A 227 40.93 -7.83 -5.68
N VAL A 228 42.07 -8.04 -5.02
CA VAL A 228 42.77 -9.34 -5.06
C VAL A 228 41.86 -10.48 -4.57
N LEU A 229 41.19 -10.30 -3.43
CA LEU A 229 40.29 -11.30 -2.88
C LEU A 229 39.06 -11.55 -3.77
N GLY A 230 38.44 -10.49 -4.29
CA GLY A 230 37.35 -10.63 -5.26
C GLY A 230 37.79 -11.40 -6.51
N GLY A 231 39.01 -11.14 -7.01
CA GLY A 231 39.56 -11.80 -8.18
C GLY A 231 39.83 -13.29 -7.92
N LEU A 232 40.39 -13.60 -6.74
CA LEU A 232 40.60 -14.99 -6.31
C LEU A 232 39.29 -15.77 -6.22
N VAL A 233 38.18 -15.14 -5.77
CA VAL A 233 36.86 -15.78 -5.79
C VAL A 233 36.47 -16.15 -7.22
N GLU A 234 36.51 -15.19 -8.14
CA GLU A 234 36.16 -15.45 -9.55
C GLU A 234 37.06 -16.53 -10.17
N MET A 235 38.36 -16.52 -9.86
CA MET A 235 39.29 -17.54 -10.33
C MET A 235 39.00 -18.93 -9.75
N LEU A 236 38.69 -19.03 -8.45
CA LEU A 236 38.41 -20.30 -7.78
C LEU A 236 37.08 -20.92 -8.24
N ARG A 237 36.09 -20.10 -8.63
CA ARG A 237 34.86 -20.57 -9.30
C ARG A 237 35.15 -21.23 -10.64
N GLU A 238 36.07 -20.65 -11.40
CA GLU A 238 36.42 -21.12 -12.74
C GLU A 238 37.41 -22.28 -12.73
N LEU A 239 38.29 -22.36 -11.73
CA LEU A 239 39.31 -23.40 -11.67
C LEU A 239 38.69 -24.78 -11.39
N PRO A 240 38.87 -25.78 -12.29
CA PRO A 240 38.38 -27.13 -12.06
C PRO A 240 38.92 -27.71 -10.75
N ALA A 241 38.09 -28.44 -10.01
CA ALA A 241 38.44 -28.98 -8.68
C ALA A 241 39.76 -29.81 -8.67
N LYS A 242 40.05 -30.53 -9.77
CA LYS A 242 41.27 -31.35 -9.94
C LYS A 242 42.41 -30.62 -10.69
N SER A 243 42.29 -29.32 -10.91
CA SER A 243 43.32 -28.54 -11.60
C SER A 243 44.60 -28.46 -10.78
N LYS A 244 45.76 -28.70 -11.42
CA LYS A 244 47.08 -28.55 -10.79
C LYS A 244 47.38 -27.12 -10.31
N TYR A 245 46.64 -26.14 -10.83
CA TYR A 245 46.79 -24.72 -10.49
C TYR A 245 46.02 -24.35 -9.21
N ARG A 246 44.92 -25.07 -8.90
CA ARG A 246 44.00 -24.73 -7.80
C ARG A 246 44.65 -24.67 -6.42
N PRO A 247 45.59 -25.57 -6.02
CA PRO A 247 46.19 -25.53 -4.69
C PRO A 247 46.84 -24.19 -4.34
N PHE A 248 47.59 -23.59 -5.27
CA PHE A 248 48.26 -22.31 -5.06
C PHE A 248 47.25 -21.18 -4.77
N TYR A 249 46.23 -21.03 -5.62
CA TYR A 249 45.22 -19.99 -5.46
C TYR A 249 44.34 -20.20 -4.23
N GLN A 250 44.02 -21.45 -3.91
CA GLN A 250 43.27 -21.78 -2.70
C GLN A 250 44.06 -21.43 -1.43
N GLU A 251 45.35 -21.78 -1.38
CA GLU A 251 46.22 -21.45 -0.25
C GLU A 251 46.36 -19.93 -0.08
N LEU A 252 46.58 -19.20 -1.19
CA LEU A 252 46.67 -17.74 -1.19
C LEU A 252 45.36 -17.08 -0.71
N PHE A 253 44.23 -17.55 -1.22
CA PHE A 253 42.90 -17.10 -0.80
C PHE A 253 42.69 -17.30 0.70
N GLN A 254 43.00 -18.49 1.21
CA GLN A 254 42.88 -18.79 2.64
C GLN A 254 43.76 -17.87 3.48
N LYS A 255 45.05 -17.68 3.13
CA LYS A 255 45.97 -16.77 3.84
C LYS A 255 45.43 -15.35 3.92
N LEU A 256 44.95 -14.81 2.80
CA LEU A 256 44.35 -13.47 2.77
C LEU A 256 43.07 -13.39 3.61
N CYS A 257 42.17 -14.37 3.51
CA CYS A 257 40.95 -14.39 4.32
C CYS A 257 41.25 -14.42 5.83
N TYR A 258 42.21 -15.24 6.26
CA TYR A 258 42.67 -15.27 7.66
C TYR A 258 43.23 -13.92 8.10
N ARG A 259 44.01 -13.26 7.25
CA ARG A 259 44.58 -11.96 7.57
C ARG A 259 43.50 -10.88 7.68
N ILE A 260 42.64 -10.78 6.67
CA ILE A 260 41.58 -9.77 6.60
C ILE A 260 40.57 -9.94 7.74
N ALA A 261 40.19 -11.16 8.10
CA ALA A 261 39.25 -11.38 9.22
C ALA A 261 39.75 -10.76 10.54
N ASN A 262 41.06 -10.75 10.79
CA ASN A 262 41.66 -10.14 11.98
C ASN A 262 41.79 -8.61 11.92
N LEU A 263 41.52 -8.00 10.76
CA LEU A 263 41.61 -6.56 10.51
C LEU A 263 40.24 -5.87 10.46
N GLN A 264 39.16 -6.61 10.74
CA GLN A 264 37.81 -6.05 10.79
C GLN A 264 37.66 -5.12 12.00
N SER A 265 37.16 -3.91 11.78
CA SER A 265 36.89 -2.96 12.86
C SER A 265 35.70 -3.39 13.74
N SER A 266 35.59 -2.75 14.91
CA SER A 266 34.51 -3.02 15.87
C SER A 266 33.12 -2.74 15.31
N ASP A 267 32.98 -1.81 14.37
CA ASP A 267 31.73 -1.48 13.64
C ASP A 267 31.43 -2.40 12.45
N GLY A 268 32.31 -3.35 12.16
CA GLY A 268 32.13 -4.36 11.10
C GLY A 268 32.71 -3.99 9.74
N PHE A 269 33.15 -2.74 9.55
CA PHE A 269 33.84 -2.33 8.34
C PHE A 269 35.32 -2.70 8.36
N TRP A 270 35.91 -2.74 7.18
CA TRP A 270 37.35 -2.60 7.00
C TRP A 270 37.68 -1.17 6.58
N ARG A 271 38.85 -0.67 6.97
CA ARG A 271 39.27 0.71 6.73
C ARG A 271 40.10 0.83 5.45
N ALA A 272 40.28 2.08 5.01
CA ALA A 272 41.06 2.37 3.81
C ALA A 272 42.54 1.96 3.97
N SER A 273 43.15 2.18 5.15
CA SER A 273 44.41 1.54 5.55
C SER A 273 44.12 0.33 6.43
N LEU A 274 44.68 -0.82 6.07
CA LEU A 274 44.44 -2.07 6.79
C LEU A 274 45.25 -2.20 8.09
N LEU A 275 46.44 -1.60 8.14
CA LEU A 275 47.34 -1.68 9.31
C LEU A 275 47.40 -0.38 10.13
N ASP A 276 46.79 0.70 9.65
CA ASP A 276 46.61 1.96 10.40
C ASP A 276 45.15 2.45 10.28
N PRO A 277 44.18 1.71 10.89
CA PRO A 277 42.77 2.06 10.80
C PRO A 277 42.45 3.42 11.45
N ASP A 278 43.27 3.89 12.40
CA ASP A 278 43.07 5.16 13.11
C ASP A 278 43.44 6.38 12.23
N ALA A 279 44.35 6.22 11.28
CA ALA A 279 44.64 7.24 10.27
C ALA A 279 43.45 7.48 9.31
N TYR A 280 42.61 6.45 9.11
CA TYR A 280 41.44 6.49 8.21
C TYR A 280 40.20 5.84 8.86
N PRO A 281 39.62 6.46 9.91
CA PRO A 281 38.62 5.82 10.76
C PRO A 281 37.23 5.73 10.13
N SER A 282 37.01 6.35 8.97
CA SER A 282 35.72 6.32 8.28
C SER A 282 35.31 4.88 7.89
N PRO A 283 34.01 4.55 7.91
CA PRO A 283 33.49 3.39 7.19
C PRO A 283 33.90 3.41 5.72
N GLU A 284 34.10 2.22 5.15
CA GLU A 284 34.60 2.07 3.79
C GLU A 284 33.97 0.83 3.12
N THR A 285 33.09 1.03 2.16
CA THR A 285 32.29 -0.05 1.57
C THR A 285 32.95 -0.70 0.35
N SER A 286 33.90 -0.02 -0.33
CA SER A 286 34.53 -0.57 -1.53
C SER A 286 35.45 -1.76 -1.24
N CYS A 287 36.17 -1.79 -0.11
CA CYS A 287 36.89 -2.98 0.34
C CYS A 287 36.00 -3.94 1.14
N SER A 288 35.15 -3.42 2.03
CA SER A 288 34.28 -4.25 2.87
C SER A 288 33.34 -5.12 2.04
N GLY A 289 32.84 -4.61 0.90
CA GLY A 289 32.04 -5.38 -0.05
C GLY A 289 32.78 -6.62 -0.56
N PHE A 290 34.00 -6.45 -1.06
CA PHE A 290 34.83 -7.56 -1.55
C PHE A 290 35.26 -8.52 -0.45
N PHE A 291 35.54 -8.02 0.75
CA PHE A 291 35.90 -8.89 1.87
C PHE A 291 34.73 -9.74 2.33
N VAL A 292 33.53 -9.15 2.47
CA VAL A 292 32.32 -9.94 2.76
C VAL A 292 32.06 -10.94 1.64
N TYR A 293 32.18 -10.54 0.37
CA TYR A 293 32.05 -11.43 -0.77
C TYR A 293 32.99 -12.64 -0.70
N ALA A 294 34.28 -12.41 -0.50
CA ALA A 294 35.28 -13.46 -0.42
C ALA A 294 35.11 -14.36 0.80
N LEU A 295 34.89 -13.79 1.98
CA LEU A 295 34.68 -14.57 3.20
C LEU A 295 33.40 -15.41 3.11
N ALA A 296 32.32 -14.86 2.55
CA ALA A 296 31.06 -15.57 2.34
C ALA A 296 31.21 -16.71 1.33
N TYR A 297 31.90 -16.47 0.21
CA TYR A 297 32.25 -17.53 -0.75
C TYR A 297 33.07 -18.64 -0.10
N GLY A 298 34.09 -18.29 0.68
CA GLY A 298 34.93 -19.26 1.35
C GLY A 298 34.17 -20.15 2.34
N LEU A 299 33.14 -19.61 3.00
CA LEU A 299 32.20 -20.39 3.82
C LEU A 299 31.33 -21.33 2.96
N ASN A 300 30.71 -20.80 1.90
CA ASN A 300 29.81 -21.55 1.03
C ASN A 300 30.50 -22.73 0.31
N GLU A 301 31.78 -22.56 -0.04
CA GLU A 301 32.59 -23.59 -0.71
C GLU A 301 33.37 -24.50 0.25
N GLY A 302 33.21 -24.32 1.58
CA GLY A 302 33.92 -25.11 2.59
C GLY A 302 35.44 -24.87 2.65
N LEU A 303 35.91 -23.74 2.13
CA LEU A 303 37.32 -23.34 2.16
C LEU A 303 37.70 -22.67 3.49
N LEU A 304 36.73 -22.16 4.24
CA LEU A 304 36.91 -21.48 5.53
C LEU A 304 36.04 -22.13 6.63
N PRO A 305 36.56 -22.33 7.85
CA PRO A 305 35.81 -22.90 8.96
C PRO A 305 34.68 -21.97 9.43
N LYS A 306 33.45 -22.52 9.49
CA LYS A 306 32.22 -21.75 9.78
C LYS A 306 32.28 -21.04 11.13
N GLU A 307 32.79 -21.70 12.16
CA GLU A 307 32.84 -21.21 13.54
C GLU A 307 33.67 -19.93 13.67
N LYS A 308 34.71 -19.79 12.85
CA LYS A 308 35.61 -18.63 12.88
C LYS A 308 35.13 -17.50 11.99
N PHE A 309 34.64 -17.81 10.80
CA PHE A 309 34.42 -16.82 9.75
C PHE A 309 32.96 -16.35 9.65
N LEU A 310 31.98 -17.15 10.08
CA LEU A 310 30.58 -16.74 10.03
C LEU A 310 30.32 -15.43 10.81
N PRO A 311 30.80 -15.25 12.06
CA PRO A 311 30.58 -14.00 12.79
C PRO A 311 31.17 -12.77 12.08
N VAL A 312 32.32 -12.94 11.42
CA VAL A 312 33.01 -11.87 10.66
C VAL A 312 32.19 -11.47 9.44
N VAL A 313 31.68 -12.46 8.70
CA VAL A 313 30.80 -12.26 7.54
C VAL A 313 29.50 -11.58 7.94
N GLU A 314 28.80 -12.08 8.96
CA GLU A 314 27.52 -11.52 9.40
C GLU A 314 27.68 -10.06 9.88
N LYS A 315 28.76 -9.78 10.59
CA LYS A 315 29.09 -8.43 11.06
C LYS A 315 29.41 -7.50 9.89
N GLY A 316 30.17 -7.98 8.90
CA GLY A 316 30.49 -7.22 7.70
C GLY A 316 29.25 -6.96 6.83
N TRP A 317 28.36 -7.94 6.69
CA TRP A 317 27.10 -7.76 5.96
C TRP A 317 26.17 -6.74 6.64
N LYS A 318 26.03 -6.80 7.97
CA LYS A 318 25.30 -5.76 8.75
C LYS A 318 25.88 -4.38 8.54
N ALA A 319 27.21 -4.25 8.53
CA ALA A 319 27.89 -2.99 8.26
C ALA A 319 27.56 -2.48 6.84
N LEU A 320 27.65 -3.33 5.81
CA LEU A 320 27.28 -2.98 4.44
C LEU A 320 25.82 -2.52 4.32
N LEU A 321 24.88 -3.22 4.95
CA LEU A 321 23.46 -2.84 4.97
C LEU A 321 23.24 -1.46 5.60
N SER A 322 23.98 -1.12 6.66
CA SER A 322 23.89 0.19 7.31
C SER A 322 24.38 1.36 6.44
N ALA A 323 25.16 1.06 5.40
CA ALA A 323 25.67 2.03 4.44
C ALA A 323 24.73 2.22 3.22
N VAL A 324 23.63 1.46 3.12
CA VAL A 324 22.61 1.65 2.08
C VAL A 324 21.60 2.70 2.54
N GLU A 325 21.50 3.80 1.81
CA GLU A 325 20.52 4.87 2.05
C GLU A 325 19.09 4.39 1.80
N GLU A 326 18.10 5.14 2.28
CA GLU A 326 16.68 4.80 2.12
C GLU A 326 16.27 4.64 0.64
N ASP A 327 16.80 5.47 -0.26
CA ASP A 327 16.55 5.40 -1.70
C ASP A 327 17.28 4.27 -2.43
N GLY A 328 18.19 3.55 -1.75
CA GLY A 328 19.00 2.47 -2.30
C GLY A 328 20.43 2.86 -2.69
N LYS A 329 20.84 4.11 -2.52
CA LYS A 329 22.24 4.52 -2.76
C LYS A 329 23.17 3.83 -1.77
N LEU A 330 24.25 3.22 -2.26
CA LEU A 330 25.33 2.74 -1.38
C LEU A 330 26.31 3.88 -1.08
N GLY A 331 26.45 4.22 0.20
CA GLY A 331 27.38 5.23 0.70
C GLY A 331 28.76 4.68 1.07
N TYR A 332 29.64 5.58 1.51
CA TYR A 332 31.00 5.28 1.96
C TYR A 332 31.89 4.54 0.95
N VAL A 333 31.67 4.74 -0.35
CA VAL A 333 32.54 4.15 -1.37
C VAL A 333 33.71 5.12 -1.58
N GLN A 334 34.96 4.64 -1.46
CA GLN A 334 36.13 5.45 -1.81
C GLN A 334 36.07 5.94 -3.27
N PRO A 335 36.63 7.11 -3.60
CA PRO A 335 36.79 7.56 -4.98
C PRO A 335 37.91 6.80 -5.70
N ILE A 336 37.98 6.93 -7.04
CA ILE A 336 39.09 6.41 -7.85
C ILE A 336 40.42 7.01 -7.36
N GLY A 337 41.44 6.15 -7.20
CA GLY A 337 42.73 6.54 -6.66
C GLY A 337 43.71 5.38 -6.60
N ALA A 338 44.91 5.63 -6.08
CA ALA A 338 45.97 4.64 -5.95
C ALA A 338 46.49 4.52 -4.50
N ASP A 339 45.78 5.08 -3.53
CA ASP A 339 46.18 5.20 -2.12
C ASP A 339 44.94 5.33 -1.20
N PRO A 340 45.06 5.08 0.12
CA PRO A 340 43.98 5.30 1.09
C PRO A 340 43.49 6.76 1.11
N LYS A 341 42.18 6.97 0.96
CA LYS A 341 41.54 8.30 1.05
C LYS A 341 40.51 8.39 2.16
N LYS A 342 40.25 9.61 2.65
CA LYS A 342 39.12 9.89 3.53
C LYS A 342 37.81 9.69 2.77
N VAL A 343 36.85 9.07 3.43
CA VAL A 343 35.55 8.71 2.85
C VAL A 343 34.43 9.33 3.65
N THR A 344 33.39 9.76 2.94
CA THR A 344 32.16 10.31 3.53
C THR A 344 30.97 9.45 3.14
N ARG A 345 29.90 9.51 3.94
CA ARG A 345 28.66 8.75 3.71
C ARG A 345 28.07 8.98 2.31
N ASN A 346 28.18 10.21 1.79
CA ASN A 346 27.59 10.59 0.50
C ASN A 346 28.41 10.14 -0.71
N MET A 347 29.68 9.72 -0.53
CA MET A 347 30.53 9.27 -1.62
C MET A 347 30.07 7.88 -2.10
N THR A 348 29.89 7.76 -3.41
CA THR A 348 29.56 6.50 -4.09
C THR A 348 30.34 6.43 -5.39
N GLU A 349 30.77 5.24 -5.77
CA GLU A 349 31.42 4.92 -7.04
C GLU A 349 30.90 3.57 -7.51
N VAL A 350 30.82 3.36 -8.82
CA VAL A 350 30.03 2.27 -9.43
C VAL A 350 30.50 0.86 -9.00
N TYR A 351 31.80 0.68 -8.74
CA TYR A 351 32.32 -0.59 -8.24
C TYR A 351 31.86 -0.95 -6.83
N GLY A 352 31.49 0.02 -5.99
CA GLY A 352 30.96 -0.23 -4.63
C GLY A 352 29.65 -1.02 -4.66
N PRO A 353 28.59 -0.52 -5.33
CA PRO A 353 27.38 -1.28 -5.60
C PRO A 353 27.64 -2.63 -6.25
N GLY A 354 28.61 -2.74 -7.16
CA GLY A 354 29.00 -4.03 -7.75
C GLY A 354 29.51 -5.03 -6.71
N ALA A 355 30.46 -4.62 -5.86
CA ALA A 355 30.96 -5.44 -4.77
C ALA A 355 29.87 -5.81 -3.76
N PHE A 356 28.93 -4.89 -3.49
CA PHE A 356 27.76 -5.16 -2.64
C PHE A 356 26.86 -6.25 -3.23
N LEU A 357 26.57 -6.20 -4.53
CA LEU A 357 25.76 -7.22 -5.20
C LEU A 357 26.46 -8.59 -5.20
N LEU A 358 27.77 -8.63 -5.47
CA LEU A 358 28.56 -9.86 -5.36
C LEU A 358 28.48 -10.44 -3.94
N ALA A 359 28.73 -9.63 -2.91
CA ALA A 359 28.56 -10.05 -1.52
C ALA A 359 27.15 -10.55 -1.23
N GLY A 360 26.13 -9.82 -1.67
CA GLY A 360 24.72 -10.17 -1.50
C GLY A 360 24.36 -11.53 -2.12
N THR A 361 24.97 -11.90 -3.25
CA THR A 361 24.72 -13.21 -3.89
C THR A 361 25.22 -14.38 -3.04
N GLU A 362 26.37 -14.23 -2.39
CA GLU A 362 26.91 -15.25 -1.47
C GLU A 362 26.17 -15.26 -0.13
N MET A 363 25.76 -14.07 0.35
CA MET A 363 24.87 -13.96 1.51
C MET A 363 23.52 -14.63 1.24
N TYR A 364 22.98 -14.51 0.02
CA TYR A 364 21.72 -15.15 -0.38
C TYR A 364 21.84 -16.68 -0.39
N ARG A 365 22.98 -17.23 -0.88
CA ARG A 365 23.25 -18.67 -0.86
C ARG A 365 23.28 -19.27 0.55
N MET A 366 23.78 -18.51 1.52
CA MET A 366 23.89 -18.96 2.91
C MET A 366 22.68 -18.61 3.77
N ALA A 367 21.86 -17.65 3.35
CA ALA A 367 20.69 -17.22 4.10
C ALA A 367 19.65 -18.34 4.17
N GLU A 368 18.99 -18.43 5.32
CA GLU A 368 17.90 -19.36 5.49
C GLU A 368 16.67 -18.85 4.71
N ASP A 369 15.87 -19.78 4.19
CA ASP A 369 14.49 -19.45 3.85
C ASP A 369 13.85 -18.98 5.16
N ALA A 370 13.19 -17.81 5.13
CA ALA A 370 12.56 -17.28 6.33
C ALA A 370 11.74 -18.41 6.99
N PRO A 371 11.97 -18.75 8.28
CA PRO A 371 11.08 -19.67 8.96
C PRO A 371 9.68 -19.08 8.78
N LYS A 372 8.77 -19.84 8.18
CA LYS A 372 7.36 -19.47 8.00
C LYS A 372 6.69 -19.40 9.38
N GLN A 373 7.07 -18.43 10.20
CA GLN A 373 6.37 -18.11 11.43
C GLN A 373 5.15 -17.30 11.02
N ASN A 374 4.01 -18.00 11.04
CA ASN A 374 2.69 -17.46 10.73
C ASN A 374 2.61 -16.82 9.34
N ALA A 375 2.79 -17.63 8.29
CA ALA A 375 2.30 -17.21 6.98
C ALA A 375 0.81 -16.89 7.15
N THR A 376 0.46 -15.61 7.13
CA THR A 376 -0.91 -15.18 7.36
C THR A 376 -1.79 -15.73 6.24
N ILE A 377 -1.20 -15.89 5.06
CA ILE A 377 -1.83 -16.45 3.86
C ILE A 377 -1.18 -17.81 3.50
N PRO A 378 -1.94 -18.92 3.42
CA PRO A 378 -1.39 -20.22 3.06
C PRO A 378 -0.80 -20.27 1.64
N GLN A 379 0.43 -20.77 1.48
CA GLN A 379 1.11 -20.85 0.17
C GLN A 379 0.33 -21.67 -0.87
N ASN A 380 -0.29 -22.78 -0.46
CA ASN A 380 -1.11 -23.58 -1.35
C ASN A 380 -2.27 -22.76 -1.93
N ARG A 381 -2.88 -21.89 -1.11
CA ARG A 381 -3.97 -21.04 -1.57
C ARG A 381 -3.49 -19.99 -2.56
N ILE A 382 -2.29 -19.43 -2.36
CA ILE A 382 -1.64 -18.52 -3.31
C ILE A 382 -1.45 -19.21 -4.67
N GLN A 383 -0.91 -20.43 -4.67
CA GLN A 383 -0.68 -21.20 -5.90
C GLN A 383 -1.98 -21.55 -6.64
N GLU A 384 -3.02 -21.96 -5.90
CA GLU A 384 -4.34 -22.19 -6.46
C GLU A 384 -4.90 -20.95 -7.14
N ILE A 385 -4.80 -19.79 -6.49
CA ILE A 385 -5.26 -18.51 -7.04
C ILE A 385 -4.40 -18.08 -8.23
N ALA A 386 -3.08 -18.23 -8.16
CA ALA A 386 -2.17 -17.89 -9.26
C ALA A 386 -2.55 -18.63 -10.56
N ALA A 387 -2.97 -19.89 -10.45
CA ALA A 387 -3.48 -20.67 -11.59
C ALA A 387 -4.79 -20.13 -12.19
N MET A 388 -5.52 -19.26 -11.48
CA MET A 388 -6.73 -18.58 -11.97
C MET A 388 -6.43 -17.27 -12.68
N LEU A 389 -5.25 -16.68 -12.44
CA LEU A 389 -4.91 -15.34 -12.92
C LEU A 389 -4.33 -15.35 -14.35
N PRO A 390 -4.57 -14.28 -15.14
CA PRO A 390 -3.92 -14.10 -16.44
C PRO A 390 -2.40 -13.96 -16.29
N ASP A 391 -1.64 -14.25 -17.35
CA ASP A 391 -0.16 -14.12 -17.37
C ASP A 391 0.29 -12.68 -17.20
N ARG A 392 -0.37 -11.76 -17.89
CA ARG A 392 -0.07 -10.34 -17.84
C ARG A 392 -0.91 -9.65 -16.77
N PRO A 393 -0.37 -8.62 -16.08
CA PRO A 393 -1.15 -7.81 -15.17
C PRO A 393 -2.26 -7.10 -15.94
N GLN A 394 -3.42 -7.00 -15.31
CA GLN A 394 -4.62 -6.38 -15.87
C GLN A 394 -5.38 -5.69 -14.74
N GLY A 395 -5.76 -4.44 -14.97
CA GLY A 395 -6.67 -3.71 -14.10
C GLY A 395 -8.10 -3.80 -14.61
N ILE A 396 -9.04 -3.21 -13.86
CA ILE A 396 -10.44 -3.15 -14.24
C ILE A 396 -10.72 -2.18 -15.41
N GLY A 397 -9.81 -1.22 -15.63
CA GLY A 397 -9.86 -0.26 -16.73
C GLY A 397 -9.67 -0.91 -18.12
N ARG A 398 -10.42 -0.44 -19.12
CA ARG A 398 -10.24 -0.83 -20.54
C ARG A 398 -9.03 -0.10 -21.13
N SER A 399 -8.13 -0.84 -21.77
CA SER A 399 -6.98 -0.26 -22.47
C SER A 399 -7.43 0.80 -23.48
N TYR A 400 -6.62 1.84 -23.66
CA TYR A 400 -6.76 2.80 -24.74
C TYR A 400 -6.74 2.10 -26.11
N LYS A 401 -6.33 0.85 -26.23
CA LYS A 401 -6.40 0.12 -27.51
C LYS A 401 -7.83 -0.23 -27.92
N ASP A 402 -8.78 -0.30 -26.99
CA ASP A 402 -10.19 -0.61 -27.27
C ASP A 402 -10.94 0.59 -27.86
N ARG A 403 -10.70 0.87 -29.14
CA ARG A 403 -11.29 2.04 -29.82
C ARG A 403 -12.80 1.96 -29.96
N THR A 404 -13.36 0.75 -30.10
CA THR A 404 -14.81 0.56 -30.13
C THR A 404 -15.45 1.07 -28.84
N PHE A 405 -14.90 0.68 -27.70
CA PHE A 405 -15.38 1.15 -26.40
C PHE A 405 -15.22 2.67 -26.25
N TRP A 406 -14.02 3.19 -26.43
CA TRP A 406 -13.74 4.60 -26.15
C TRP A 406 -14.40 5.58 -27.14
N ASN A 407 -14.61 5.19 -28.40
CA ASN A 407 -15.37 6.01 -29.34
C ASN A 407 -16.84 6.12 -28.94
N LYS A 408 -17.45 5.06 -28.41
CA LYS A 408 -18.81 5.11 -27.86
C LYS A 408 -18.90 6.05 -26.66
N ILE A 409 -17.95 5.96 -25.71
CA ILE A 409 -17.94 6.86 -24.54
C ILE A 409 -17.74 8.32 -24.95
N LYS A 410 -16.94 8.57 -25.99
CA LYS A 410 -16.63 9.90 -26.52
C LYS A 410 -17.85 10.69 -27.02
N GLU A 411 -18.95 10.00 -27.36
CA GLU A 411 -20.20 10.63 -27.80
C GLU A 411 -20.98 11.31 -26.66
N SER A 412 -20.70 10.94 -25.40
CA SER A 412 -21.35 11.52 -24.23
C SER A 412 -20.97 12.99 -24.01
N ASP A 413 -21.90 13.77 -23.46
CA ASP A 413 -21.66 15.19 -23.20
C ASP A 413 -20.56 15.42 -22.15
N ASP A 414 -20.43 14.52 -21.18
CA ASP A 414 -19.34 14.53 -20.20
C ASP A 414 -17.96 14.35 -20.88
N ALA A 415 -17.87 13.48 -21.89
CA ALA A 415 -16.64 13.28 -22.64
C ALA A 415 -16.29 14.50 -23.52
N LYS A 416 -17.29 15.13 -24.15
CA LYS A 416 -17.11 16.39 -24.89
C LYS A 416 -16.61 17.49 -23.95
N GLN A 417 -17.24 17.65 -22.78
CA GLN A 417 -16.82 18.63 -21.77
C GLN A 417 -15.38 18.40 -21.31
N LEU A 418 -14.98 17.13 -21.07
CA LEU A 418 -13.60 16.79 -20.72
C LEU A 418 -12.62 17.19 -21.83
N LEU A 419 -12.89 16.79 -23.07
CA LEU A 419 -11.98 16.99 -24.20
C LEU A 419 -11.86 18.45 -24.64
N GLU A 420 -12.96 19.19 -24.64
CA GLU A 420 -13.01 20.56 -25.18
C GLU A 420 -12.65 21.63 -24.16
N LYS A 421 -12.95 21.39 -22.86
CA LYS A 421 -12.78 22.41 -21.81
C LYS A 421 -11.80 21.98 -20.73
N GLU A 422 -12.08 20.88 -20.04
CA GLU A 422 -11.36 20.56 -18.79
C GLU A 422 -9.91 20.11 -19.00
N ALA A 423 -9.68 19.11 -19.86
CA ALA A 423 -8.34 18.60 -20.10
C ALA A 423 -7.41 19.64 -20.75
N PRO A 424 -7.85 20.45 -21.73
CA PRO A 424 -7.06 21.57 -22.23
C PRO A 424 -6.74 22.62 -21.14
N ALA A 425 -7.70 22.95 -20.27
CA ALA A 425 -7.47 23.90 -19.17
C ALA A 425 -6.47 23.36 -18.15
N LEU A 426 -6.60 22.09 -17.75
CA LEU A 426 -5.63 21.40 -16.88
C LEU A 426 -4.25 21.37 -17.53
N LEU A 427 -4.15 20.98 -18.81
CA LEU A 427 -2.88 20.95 -19.53
C LEU A 427 -2.18 22.32 -19.52
N LYS A 428 -2.95 23.42 -19.69
CA LYS A 428 -2.44 24.80 -19.61
C LYS A 428 -2.00 25.19 -18.20
N GLN A 429 -2.75 24.80 -17.17
CA GLN A 429 -2.43 25.09 -15.77
C GLN A 429 -1.18 24.33 -15.28
N GLY A 430 -0.95 23.13 -15.82
CA GLY A 430 0.13 22.24 -15.39
C GLY A 430 -0.18 21.50 -14.10
N MET A 431 0.67 20.51 -13.78
CA MET A 431 0.54 19.69 -12.57
C MET A 431 0.65 20.58 -11.32
N PRO A 432 -0.35 20.60 -10.42
CA PRO A 432 -0.25 21.35 -9.16
C PRO A 432 0.98 20.91 -8.35
N PRO A 433 1.78 21.81 -7.76
CA PRO A 433 2.98 21.43 -7.00
C PRO A 433 2.64 20.74 -5.67
N PHE A 434 3.57 19.96 -5.15
CA PHE A 434 3.53 19.53 -3.74
C PHE A 434 4.22 20.60 -2.89
N VAL A 435 3.53 21.10 -1.87
CA VAL A 435 3.96 22.21 -1.02
C VAL A 435 4.00 21.73 0.43
N ASP A 436 5.22 21.62 0.99
CA ASP A 436 5.43 21.08 2.33
C ASP A 436 4.66 21.86 3.41
N SER A 437 4.53 23.18 3.27
CA SER A 437 3.80 24.01 4.25
C SER A 437 2.29 23.72 4.29
N LEU A 438 1.69 23.28 3.18
CA LEU A 438 0.29 22.88 3.13
C LEU A 438 0.10 21.49 3.75
N TYR A 439 1.04 20.56 3.52
CA TYR A 439 0.99 19.24 4.14
C TYR A 439 1.15 19.33 5.67
N LEU A 440 2.15 20.11 6.13
CA LEU A 440 2.46 20.31 7.54
C LEU A 440 1.49 21.28 8.24
N HIS A 441 0.48 21.81 7.54
CA HIS A 441 -0.47 22.76 8.10
C HIS A 441 -1.24 22.15 9.27
N LEU A 442 -1.68 20.90 9.14
CA LEU A 442 -2.37 20.18 10.22
C LEU A 442 -1.53 20.13 11.51
N ASN A 443 -0.23 19.83 11.40
CA ASN A 443 0.67 19.76 12.56
C ASN A 443 0.88 21.12 13.24
N LYS A 444 0.62 22.23 12.55
CA LYS A 444 0.81 23.59 13.05
C LYS A 444 -0.48 24.21 13.58
N THR A 445 -1.60 23.96 12.93
CA THR A 445 -2.87 24.70 13.15
C THR A 445 -4.05 23.80 13.53
N ASN A 446 -3.87 22.47 13.54
CA ASN A 446 -4.94 21.48 13.64
C ASN A 446 -5.99 21.55 12.51
N VAL A 447 -5.74 22.29 11.42
CA VAL A 447 -6.62 22.35 10.24
C VAL A 447 -6.11 21.39 9.15
N ARG A 448 -6.94 20.43 8.73
CA ARG A 448 -6.53 19.35 7.81
C ARG A 448 -6.66 19.66 6.31
N LEU A 449 -7.66 20.45 5.93
CA LEU A 449 -8.11 20.59 4.54
C LEU A 449 -7.04 21.05 3.53
N PRO A 450 -6.13 21.98 3.85
CA PRO A 450 -5.17 22.48 2.85
C PRO A 450 -4.28 21.40 2.26
N GLY A 451 -3.73 20.50 3.10
CA GLY A 451 -2.88 19.41 2.64
C GLY A 451 -3.65 18.35 1.84
N GLU A 452 -4.86 17.99 2.30
CA GLU A 452 -5.75 17.05 1.59
C GLU A 452 -6.14 17.59 0.20
N ASN A 453 -6.55 18.86 0.11
CA ASN A 453 -6.94 19.49 -1.15
C ASN A 453 -5.79 19.51 -2.17
N MET A 454 -4.57 19.85 -1.73
CA MET A 454 -3.38 19.83 -2.58
C MET A 454 -3.10 18.43 -3.14
N MET A 455 -3.13 17.39 -2.30
CA MET A 455 -2.90 16.01 -2.74
C MET A 455 -3.99 15.57 -3.74
N ASN A 456 -5.24 15.85 -3.41
CA ASN A 456 -6.39 15.50 -4.25
C ASN A 456 -6.34 16.16 -5.64
N ALA A 457 -5.97 17.44 -5.72
CA ALA A 457 -5.81 18.14 -7.00
C ALA A 457 -4.73 17.51 -7.89
N ARG A 458 -3.64 17.00 -7.29
CA ARG A 458 -2.57 16.31 -8.01
C ARG A 458 -3.02 14.98 -8.60
N TYR A 459 -3.81 14.20 -7.85
CA TYR A 459 -4.41 12.97 -8.35
C TYR A 459 -5.43 13.25 -9.47
N GLN A 460 -6.31 14.23 -9.26
CA GLN A 460 -7.31 14.64 -10.24
C GLN A 460 -6.67 15.03 -11.59
N TYR A 461 -5.54 15.77 -11.55
CA TYR A 461 -4.79 16.15 -12.74
C TYR A 461 -4.42 14.92 -13.59
N LEU A 462 -3.81 13.91 -12.98
CA LEU A 462 -3.43 12.67 -13.66
C LEU A 462 -4.67 11.97 -14.24
N TYR A 463 -5.73 11.84 -13.46
CA TYR A 463 -6.92 11.06 -13.83
C TYR A 463 -7.67 11.68 -15.00
N ARG A 464 -7.93 12.99 -14.96
CA ARG A 464 -8.65 13.68 -16.03
C ARG A 464 -7.86 13.67 -17.34
N LEU A 465 -6.55 13.88 -17.31
CA LEU A 465 -5.72 13.81 -18.51
C LEU A 465 -5.63 12.39 -19.08
N THR A 466 -5.57 11.38 -18.22
CA THR A 466 -5.55 9.97 -18.66
C THR A 466 -6.84 9.59 -19.37
N LEU A 467 -8.00 9.95 -18.82
CA LEU A 467 -9.29 9.73 -19.47
C LEU A 467 -9.37 10.47 -20.81
N ALA A 468 -8.90 11.72 -20.88
CA ALA A 468 -8.87 12.49 -22.12
C ALA A 468 -8.01 11.79 -23.20
N GLU A 469 -6.81 11.32 -22.84
CA GLU A 469 -5.94 10.57 -23.75
C GLU A 469 -6.58 9.24 -24.19
N CYS A 470 -7.26 8.53 -23.29
CA CYS A 470 -8.00 7.32 -23.64
C CYS A 470 -9.14 7.61 -24.62
N LEU A 471 -9.82 8.74 -24.51
CA LEU A 471 -10.90 9.13 -25.42
C LEU A 471 -10.39 9.57 -26.80
N GLU A 472 -9.36 10.42 -26.87
CA GLU A 472 -8.91 10.98 -28.15
C GLU A 472 -7.82 10.17 -28.86
N ASN A 473 -6.95 9.51 -28.09
CA ASN A 473 -5.83 8.70 -28.58
C ASN A 473 -4.86 9.44 -29.53
N LYS A 474 -4.53 10.71 -29.21
CA LYS A 474 -3.72 11.60 -30.07
C LYS A 474 -2.32 11.90 -29.54
N ARG A 475 -1.92 11.31 -28.41
CA ARG A 475 -0.67 11.58 -27.68
C ARG A 475 -0.53 13.02 -27.17
N ARG A 476 -1.59 13.83 -27.20
CA ARG A 476 -1.53 15.24 -26.80
C ARG A 476 -1.22 15.38 -25.31
N TYR A 477 -1.78 14.50 -24.49
CA TYR A 477 -1.69 14.60 -23.03
C TYR A 477 -0.59 13.72 -22.45
N VAL A 478 -0.05 12.77 -23.23
CA VAL A 478 1.00 11.82 -22.79
C VAL A 478 2.18 12.51 -22.10
N PRO A 479 2.80 13.58 -22.64
CA PRO A 479 3.95 14.21 -21.97
C PRO A 479 3.61 14.80 -20.60
N ALA A 480 2.39 15.31 -20.40
CA ALA A 480 1.93 15.85 -19.13
C ALA A 480 1.58 14.74 -18.13
N ILE A 481 0.99 13.64 -18.62
CA ILE A 481 0.69 12.44 -17.84
C ILE A 481 1.99 11.81 -17.31
N GLU A 482 3.00 11.64 -18.16
CA GLU A 482 4.30 11.10 -17.74
C GLU A 482 4.98 11.96 -16.67
N LYS A 483 4.98 13.29 -16.86
CA LYS A 483 5.48 14.23 -15.85
C LYS A 483 4.70 14.12 -14.53
N ALA A 484 3.38 13.99 -14.59
CA ALA A 484 2.54 13.82 -13.40
C ALA A 484 2.85 12.51 -12.67
N LEU A 485 2.99 11.40 -13.39
CA LEU A 485 3.37 10.09 -12.83
C LEU A 485 4.73 10.17 -12.13
N VAL A 486 5.75 10.75 -12.78
CA VAL A 486 7.08 10.95 -12.19
C VAL A 486 7.01 11.82 -10.93
N ALA A 487 6.21 12.90 -10.95
CA ALA A 487 6.03 13.80 -9.82
C ALA A 487 5.31 13.14 -8.65
N LEU A 488 4.32 12.28 -8.92
CA LEU A 488 3.60 11.51 -7.89
C LEU A 488 4.49 10.41 -7.30
N CYS A 489 5.27 9.69 -8.11
CA CYS A 489 6.24 8.72 -7.62
C CYS A 489 7.27 9.36 -6.68
N SER A 490 7.73 10.57 -7.02
CA SER A 490 8.73 11.32 -6.24
C SER A 490 8.14 12.09 -5.06
N GLN A 491 6.82 12.16 -4.92
CA GLN A 491 6.15 12.78 -3.78
C GLN A 491 6.45 11.98 -2.51
N LYS A 492 6.86 12.69 -1.44
CA LYS A 492 7.30 12.07 -0.18
C LYS A 492 6.19 11.20 0.46
N PRO A 493 5.08 11.75 0.99
CA PRO A 493 3.97 10.94 1.48
C PRO A 493 2.90 10.71 0.40
N TRP A 494 2.35 9.50 0.34
CA TRP A 494 1.06 9.24 -0.31
C TRP A 494 -0.11 9.21 0.69
N SER A 495 0.18 9.09 1.99
CA SER A 495 -0.79 9.23 3.08
C SER A 495 -1.15 10.69 3.30
N ILE A 496 -2.42 10.97 3.61
CA ILE A 496 -2.85 12.34 3.95
C ILE A 496 -2.31 12.76 5.32
N PRO A 497 -2.17 14.09 5.59
CA PRO A 497 -1.64 14.57 6.86
C PRO A 497 -2.38 14.05 8.09
N ALA A 498 -3.71 13.90 7.99
CA ALA A 498 -4.56 13.41 9.08
C ALA A 498 -4.19 11.99 9.55
N HIS A 499 -3.65 11.17 8.66
CA HIS A 499 -3.24 9.79 8.94
C HIS A 499 -1.71 9.66 9.16
N ASP A 500 -0.95 10.74 8.96
CA ASP A 500 0.50 10.79 9.17
C ASP A 500 0.89 11.82 10.25
N ARG A 501 0.16 11.87 11.37
CA ARG A 501 0.44 12.83 12.46
C ARG A 501 1.88 12.73 13.00
N GLY A 502 2.46 11.52 12.98
CA GLY A 502 3.85 11.26 13.36
C GLY A 502 4.88 11.61 12.29
N LEU A 503 4.45 12.05 11.10
CA LEU A 503 5.28 12.41 9.94
C LEU A 503 6.19 11.29 9.45
N LYS A 504 5.81 10.03 9.67
CA LYS A 504 6.63 8.87 9.27
C LYS A 504 6.62 8.69 7.75
N ASN A 505 5.45 8.82 7.11
CA ASN A 505 5.32 8.75 5.65
C ASN A 505 5.95 9.98 5.01
N TYR A 506 5.73 11.17 5.59
CA TYR A 506 6.29 12.43 5.11
C TYR A 506 7.83 12.41 5.12
N LYS A 507 8.44 11.77 6.11
CA LYS A 507 9.90 11.62 6.23
C LYS A 507 10.47 10.43 5.45
N GLY A 508 9.63 9.54 4.91
CA GLY A 508 10.09 8.31 4.23
C GLY A 508 10.55 7.19 5.16
N THR A 509 10.50 7.39 6.49
CA THR A 509 11.03 6.44 7.48
C THR A 509 10.19 5.18 7.65
N ASP A 510 8.87 5.26 7.41
CA ASP A 510 7.96 4.12 7.52
C ASP A 510 6.67 4.42 6.74
N TYR A 511 6.35 3.59 5.74
CA TYR A 511 5.17 3.76 4.91
C TYR A 511 3.97 3.01 5.49
N TYR A 512 2.86 3.73 5.61
CA TYR A 512 1.57 3.20 6.06
C TYR A 512 0.55 3.36 4.93
N VAL A 513 -0.11 2.25 4.57
CA VAL A 513 -1.14 2.25 3.53
C VAL A 513 -2.48 2.62 4.16
N ASP A 514 -2.87 3.88 4.04
CA ASP A 514 -4.16 4.40 4.47
C ASP A 514 -5.21 4.34 3.33
N LEU A 515 -6.41 4.88 3.59
CA LEU A 515 -7.48 4.99 2.59
C LEU A 515 -7.04 5.69 1.29
N VAL A 516 -6.21 6.73 1.39
CA VAL A 516 -5.82 7.56 0.24
C VAL A 516 -4.69 6.90 -0.53
N VAL A 517 -3.69 6.32 0.14
CA VAL A 517 -2.65 5.50 -0.48
C VAL A 517 -3.29 4.35 -1.26
N ALA A 518 -4.26 3.65 -0.68
CA ALA A 518 -4.93 2.53 -1.32
C ALA A 518 -5.77 2.98 -2.55
N THR A 519 -6.63 3.98 -2.38
CA THR A 519 -7.55 4.40 -3.45
C THR A 519 -6.85 5.18 -4.57
N ALA A 520 -5.97 6.13 -4.23
CA ALA A 520 -5.19 6.87 -5.20
C ALA A 520 -4.10 6.01 -5.83
N GLY A 521 -3.48 5.10 -5.07
CA GLY A 521 -2.60 4.08 -5.59
C GLY A 521 -3.29 3.23 -6.65
N ASN A 522 -4.47 2.67 -6.36
CA ASN A 522 -5.21 1.94 -7.40
C ASN A 522 -5.55 2.86 -8.59
N GLY A 523 -5.99 4.11 -8.37
CA GLY A 523 -6.24 5.06 -9.45
C GLY A 523 -5.04 5.27 -10.38
N ILE A 524 -3.83 5.42 -9.83
CA ILE A 524 -2.58 5.53 -10.59
C ILE A 524 -2.30 4.22 -11.36
N ALA A 525 -2.47 3.07 -10.72
CA ALA A 525 -2.26 1.76 -11.33
C ALA A 525 -3.20 1.53 -12.54
N GLN A 526 -4.47 1.91 -12.41
CA GLN A 526 -5.44 1.87 -13.51
C GLN A 526 -5.04 2.82 -14.65
N CYS A 527 -4.57 4.04 -14.35
CA CYS A 527 -4.09 4.96 -15.38
C CYS A 527 -2.93 4.37 -16.20
N VAL A 528 -1.95 3.77 -15.52
CA VAL A 528 -0.79 3.13 -16.17
C VAL A 528 -1.23 1.98 -17.05
N THR A 529 -2.14 1.13 -16.56
CA THR A 529 -2.63 -0.04 -17.31
C THR A 529 -3.50 0.37 -18.51
N MET A 530 -4.37 1.38 -18.35
CA MET A 530 -5.19 1.88 -19.45
C MET A 530 -4.34 2.48 -20.57
N LEU A 531 -3.23 3.15 -20.25
CA LEU A 531 -2.35 3.77 -21.25
C LEU A 531 -1.29 2.80 -21.81
N ASP A 532 -0.94 1.74 -21.10
CA ASP A 532 -0.05 0.65 -21.55
C ASP A 532 1.24 1.18 -22.24
N ASP A 533 1.40 0.91 -23.54
CA ASP A 533 2.52 1.30 -24.40
C ASP A 533 2.48 2.76 -24.90
N ARG A 534 1.47 3.55 -24.49
CA ARG A 534 1.53 5.02 -24.63
C ARG A 534 2.54 5.65 -23.68
N LEU A 535 2.79 5.02 -22.54
CA LEU A 535 3.79 5.45 -21.58
C LEU A 535 5.15 4.88 -21.94
N SER A 536 6.21 5.65 -21.68
CA SER A 536 7.59 5.19 -21.83
C SER A 536 7.90 4.06 -20.84
N PRO A 537 8.75 3.09 -21.23
CA PRO A 537 9.21 2.04 -20.33
C PRO A 537 9.82 2.59 -19.03
N GLU A 538 10.54 3.71 -19.09
CA GLU A 538 11.18 4.36 -17.95
C GLU A 538 10.15 4.86 -16.93
N VAL A 539 9.06 5.47 -17.39
CA VAL A 539 7.98 5.94 -16.50
C VAL A 539 7.26 4.75 -15.86
N ARG A 540 6.95 3.70 -16.64
CA ARG A 540 6.33 2.48 -16.08
C ARG A 540 7.22 1.84 -15.02
N ALA A 541 8.53 1.74 -15.25
CA ALA A 541 9.48 1.21 -14.27
C ALA A 541 9.53 2.06 -12.99
N ARG A 542 9.53 3.40 -13.12
CA ARG A 542 9.52 4.30 -11.97
C ARG A 542 8.25 4.15 -11.13
N VAL A 543 7.10 3.94 -11.77
CA VAL A 543 5.84 3.63 -11.07
C VAL A 543 5.98 2.31 -10.31
N GLN A 544 6.52 1.26 -10.93
CA GLN A 544 6.73 -0.03 -10.25
C GLN A 544 7.60 0.11 -8.99
N CYS A 545 8.72 0.82 -9.06
CA CYS A 545 9.59 1.06 -7.91
C CYS A 545 8.83 1.77 -6.78
N ALA A 546 8.10 2.85 -7.11
CA ALA A 546 7.33 3.60 -6.12
C ALA A 546 6.22 2.77 -5.46
N PHE A 547 5.52 1.91 -6.22
CA PHE A 547 4.50 1.02 -5.66
C PHE A 547 5.09 -0.10 -4.80
N ARG A 548 6.22 -0.70 -5.21
CA ARG A 548 6.93 -1.69 -4.38
C ARG A 548 7.32 -1.08 -3.03
N GLU A 549 7.86 0.13 -3.03
CA GLU A 549 8.27 0.85 -1.83
C GLU A 549 7.09 1.28 -0.94
N LYS A 550 6.05 1.89 -1.52
CA LYS A 550 5.04 2.65 -0.77
C LYS A 550 3.72 1.91 -0.55
N VAL A 551 3.48 0.83 -1.29
CA VAL A 551 2.21 0.08 -1.26
C VAL A 551 2.45 -1.40 -0.96
N PHE A 552 3.16 -2.11 -1.85
CA PHE A 552 3.22 -3.57 -1.80
C PHE A 552 4.11 -4.10 -0.66
N ARG A 553 5.35 -3.60 -0.52
CA ARG A 553 6.24 -4.02 0.57
C ARG A 553 5.68 -3.67 1.95
N PRO A 554 5.11 -2.47 2.20
CA PRO A 554 4.47 -2.18 3.48
C PRO A 554 3.34 -3.15 3.84
N VAL A 555 2.50 -3.53 2.87
CA VAL A 555 1.44 -4.53 3.07
C VAL A 555 2.02 -5.91 3.37
N TYR A 556 3.00 -6.36 2.59
CA TYR A 556 3.65 -7.65 2.82
C TYR A 556 4.30 -7.71 4.21
N ARG A 557 5.14 -6.71 4.53
CA ARG A 557 5.80 -6.57 5.83
C ARG A 557 4.81 -6.54 6.98
N CYS A 558 3.67 -5.86 6.84
CA CYS A 558 2.68 -5.83 7.94
C CYS A 558 1.99 -7.18 8.15
N LEU A 559 1.79 -7.98 7.10
CA LEU A 559 1.11 -9.27 7.21
C LEU A 559 2.04 -10.42 7.60
N GLU A 560 3.31 -10.36 7.21
CA GLU A 560 4.24 -11.50 7.31
C GLU A 560 5.39 -11.25 8.30
N GLU A 561 5.83 -10.00 8.47
CA GLU A 561 7.04 -9.68 9.24
C GLU A 561 6.71 -8.93 10.56
N THR A 562 5.57 -8.24 10.61
CA THR A 562 5.22 -7.33 11.71
C THR A 562 3.73 -7.45 12.04
N LYS A 563 3.16 -6.43 12.72
CA LYS A 563 1.74 -6.42 13.06
C LYS A 563 0.92 -5.96 11.83
N PRO A 564 -0.15 -6.70 11.45
CA PRO A 564 -1.04 -6.26 10.38
C PRO A 564 -1.58 -4.86 10.64
N PHE A 565 -1.72 -4.07 9.58
CA PHE A 565 -2.44 -2.81 9.68
C PHE A 565 -3.84 -3.06 10.25
N TRP A 566 -4.28 -2.21 11.17
CA TRP A 566 -5.52 -2.43 11.92
C TRP A 566 -6.76 -2.58 11.01
N TRP A 567 -6.73 -1.96 9.82
CA TRP A 567 -7.83 -2.01 8.87
C TRP A 567 -8.05 -3.40 8.25
N PHE A 568 -7.07 -4.32 8.32
CA PHE A 568 -7.28 -5.71 7.88
C PHE A 568 -8.41 -6.41 8.65
N THR A 569 -8.63 -6.04 9.92
CA THR A 569 -9.67 -6.63 10.77
C THR A 569 -10.71 -5.63 11.24
N ALA A 570 -10.71 -4.41 10.67
CA ALA A 570 -11.70 -3.40 10.99
C ALA A 570 -13.09 -3.80 10.48
N THR A 571 -14.12 -3.50 11.26
CA THR A 571 -15.52 -3.78 10.92
C THR A 571 -16.23 -2.55 10.35
N ASN A 572 -15.52 -1.75 9.55
CA ASN A 572 -16.04 -0.54 8.91
C ASN A 572 -15.46 -0.40 7.50
N ASN A 573 -15.80 0.70 6.83
CA ASN A 573 -15.40 0.96 5.44
C ASN A 573 -13.89 0.91 5.17
N TRP A 574 -13.01 1.10 6.16
CA TRP A 574 -11.55 1.03 5.94
C TRP A 574 -11.10 -0.30 5.39
N ASN A 575 -11.71 -1.40 5.84
CA ASN A 575 -11.37 -2.73 5.36
C ASN A 575 -11.63 -2.86 3.86
N SER A 576 -12.87 -2.60 3.44
CA SER A 576 -13.28 -2.71 2.03
C SER A 576 -12.49 -1.76 1.13
N VAL A 577 -12.28 -0.52 1.56
CA VAL A 577 -11.57 0.50 0.77
C VAL A 577 -10.10 0.17 0.59
N CYS A 578 -9.40 -0.18 1.67
CA CYS A 578 -7.99 -0.51 1.59
C CYS A 578 -7.76 -1.81 0.82
N LEU A 579 -8.57 -2.87 1.07
CA LEU A 579 -8.47 -4.13 0.32
C LEU A 579 -8.73 -3.94 -1.18
N ALA A 580 -9.77 -3.19 -1.57
CA ALA A 580 -10.04 -2.88 -2.97
C ALA A 580 -8.86 -2.16 -3.63
N GLY A 581 -8.30 -1.17 -2.93
CA GLY A 581 -7.18 -0.37 -3.43
C GLY A 581 -5.90 -1.17 -3.62
N VAL A 582 -5.45 -1.89 -2.59
CA VAL A 582 -4.17 -2.64 -2.66
C VAL A 582 -4.25 -3.84 -3.61
N THR A 583 -5.40 -4.53 -3.63
CA THR A 583 -5.60 -5.70 -4.49
C THR A 583 -5.70 -5.29 -5.95
N GLY A 584 -6.50 -4.26 -6.25
CA GLY A 584 -6.61 -3.74 -7.63
C GLY A 584 -5.30 -3.18 -8.16
N ALA A 585 -4.53 -2.47 -7.32
CA ALA A 585 -3.19 -2.01 -7.69
C ALA A 585 -2.23 -3.17 -7.98
N ALA A 586 -2.25 -4.22 -7.16
CA ALA A 586 -1.41 -5.39 -7.34
C ALA A 586 -1.76 -6.13 -8.64
N LEU A 587 -3.05 -6.37 -8.90
CA LEU A 587 -3.53 -7.00 -10.13
C LEU A 587 -3.14 -6.22 -11.40
N ALA A 588 -3.19 -4.89 -11.31
CA ALA A 588 -2.90 -3.99 -12.42
C ALA A 588 -1.39 -3.80 -12.69
N LEU A 589 -0.51 -3.95 -11.69
CA LEU A 589 0.92 -3.62 -11.84
C LEU A 589 1.87 -4.80 -11.67
N LEU A 590 1.65 -5.69 -10.69
CA LEU A 590 2.66 -6.72 -10.38
C LEU A 590 2.77 -7.72 -11.53
N PRO A 591 3.97 -7.95 -12.10
CA PRO A 591 4.13 -8.85 -13.25
C PRO A 591 3.99 -10.32 -12.86
N ASP A 592 4.47 -10.70 -11.67
CA ASP A 592 4.43 -12.08 -11.17
C ASP A 592 3.02 -12.51 -10.72
N LYS A 593 2.65 -13.76 -11.05
CA LYS A 593 1.33 -14.30 -10.72
C LYS A 593 1.17 -14.62 -9.25
N GLU A 594 2.20 -15.15 -8.60
CA GLU A 594 2.12 -15.52 -7.18
C GLU A 594 2.08 -14.26 -6.30
N GLU A 595 2.85 -13.22 -6.64
CA GLU A 595 2.76 -11.91 -6.01
C GLU A 595 1.34 -11.33 -6.17
N ARG A 596 0.73 -11.36 -7.37
CA ARG A 596 -0.68 -10.95 -7.55
C ARG A 596 -1.65 -11.79 -6.72
N ALA A 597 -1.47 -13.11 -6.75
CA ALA A 597 -2.32 -14.05 -6.05
C ALA A 597 -2.26 -13.89 -4.53
N TYR A 598 -1.11 -13.48 -3.98
CA TYR A 598 -0.98 -13.16 -2.56
C TYR A 598 -1.96 -12.05 -2.13
N PHE A 599 -2.09 -10.97 -2.89
CA PHE A 599 -3.04 -9.90 -2.58
C PHE A 599 -4.49 -10.34 -2.72
N VAL A 600 -4.81 -11.17 -3.73
CA VAL A 600 -6.15 -11.76 -3.88
C VAL A 600 -6.48 -12.68 -2.71
N ALA A 601 -5.53 -13.50 -2.26
CA ALA A 601 -5.70 -14.39 -1.11
C ALA A 601 -5.85 -13.60 0.20
N ALA A 602 -5.11 -12.49 0.36
CA ALA A 602 -5.29 -11.57 1.48
C ALA A 602 -6.68 -10.93 1.45
N ALA A 603 -7.17 -10.49 0.29
CA ALA A 603 -8.53 -10.01 0.14
C ALA A 603 -9.57 -11.09 0.49
N GLU A 604 -9.41 -12.31 -0.04
CA GLU A 604 -10.30 -13.44 0.27
C GLU A 604 -10.37 -13.71 1.78
N LYS A 605 -9.24 -13.71 2.48
CA LYS A 605 -9.19 -13.91 3.93
C LYS A 605 -9.84 -12.77 4.72
N TYR A 606 -9.57 -11.52 4.35
CA TYR A 606 -9.85 -10.36 5.22
C TYR A 606 -11.13 -9.59 4.87
N ASN A 607 -11.73 -9.78 3.69
CA ASN A 607 -12.91 -9.02 3.28
C ASN A 607 -14.13 -9.25 4.19
N VAL A 608 -14.19 -10.40 4.88
CA VAL A 608 -15.27 -10.74 5.82
C VAL A 608 -15.39 -9.76 6.99
N TYR A 609 -14.31 -9.05 7.34
CA TYR A 609 -14.34 -8.07 8.43
C TYR A 609 -15.09 -6.81 8.05
N GLY A 610 -14.89 -6.27 6.84
CA GLY A 610 -15.69 -5.15 6.33
C GLY A 610 -17.18 -5.48 6.32
N MET A 611 -17.54 -6.74 6.01
CA MET A 611 -18.94 -7.21 6.01
C MET A 611 -19.58 -7.30 7.40
N LYS A 612 -18.78 -7.35 8.48
CA LYS A 612 -19.30 -7.23 9.84
C LYS A 612 -19.74 -5.81 10.19
N GLY A 613 -19.39 -4.81 9.38
CA GLY A 613 -19.88 -3.44 9.54
C GLY A 613 -21.35 -3.26 9.16
N TYR A 614 -21.94 -4.23 8.44
CA TYR A 614 -23.36 -4.31 8.18
C TYR A 614 -24.00 -5.33 9.13
N ALA A 615 -25.17 -5.01 9.66
CA ALA A 615 -25.96 -5.95 10.43
C ALA A 615 -26.35 -7.17 9.57
N ASP A 616 -26.71 -8.30 10.20
CA ASP A 616 -27.06 -9.51 9.44
C ASP A 616 -28.37 -9.39 8.65
N ASP A 617 -29.21 -8.42 9.03
CA ASP A 617 -30.40 -7.99 8.28
C ASP A 617 -30.10 -6.96 7.17
N GLY A 618 -28.81 -6.65 6.94
CA GLY A 618 -28.34 -5.74 5.89
C GLY A 618 -28.28 -4.26 6.29
N TYR A 619 -28.69 -3.88 7.50
CA TYR A 619 -28.67 -2.48 7.93
C TYR A 619 -27.24 -1.90 7.99
N CYS A 620 -27.06 -0.70 7.44
CA CYS A 620 -25.83 0.09 7.55
C CYS A 620 -25.99 1.15 8.65
N SER A 621 -25.40 0.91 9.84
CA SER A 621 -25.52 1.82 10.98
C SER A 621 -24.78 3.15 10.81
N GLU A 622 -23.79 3.19 9.91
CA GLU A 622 -23.10 4.43 9.53
C GLU A 622 -23.96 5.33 8.61
N GLY A 623 -25.10 4.82 8.13
CA GLY A 623 -26.03 5.54 7.26
C GLY A 623 -25.68 5.48 5.77
N VAL A 624 -26.50 6.16 4.97
CA VAL A 624 -26.51 6.07 3.50
C VAL A 624 -25.21 6.60 2.87
N GLY A 625 -24.63 7.66 3.44
CA GLY A 625 -23.36 8.21 2.94
C GLY A 625 -22.20 7.20 2.99
N TYR A 626 -22.07 6.49 4.12
CA TYR A 626 -21.04 5.47 4.28
C TYR A 626 -21.38 4.17 3.54
N TYR A 627 -22.66 3.85 3.36
CA TYR A 627 -23.07 2.81 2.42
C TYR A 627 -22.57 3.12 1.01
N ASN A 628 -22.82 4.34 0.51
CA ASN A 628 -22.36 4.76 -0.81
C ASN A 628 -20.83 4.70 -0.99
N TYR A 629 -20.07 4.92 0.09
CA TYR A 629 -18.61 4.89 0.06
C TYR A 629 -18.03 3.48 0.28
N GLY A 630 -18.34 2.85 1.41
CA GLY A 630 -17.78 1.55 1.82
C GLY A 630 -18.30 0.39 0.98
N PHE A 631 -19.59 0.38 0.63
CA PHE A 631 -20.15 -0.71 -0.18
C PHE A 631 -19.73 -0.61 -1.64
N ARG A 632 -19.59 0.61 -2.18
CA ARG A 632 -18.97 0.84 -3.50
C ARG A 632 -17.56 0.28 -3.57
N ALA A 633 -16.76 0.48 -2.53
CA ALA A 633 -15.42 -0.12 -2.47
C ALA A 633 -15.47 -1.65 -2.41
N TYR A 634 -16.45 -2.23 -1.72
CA TYR A 634 -16.64 -3.68 -1.69
C TYR A 634 -17.08 -4.25 -3.05
N ILE A 635 -17.95 -3.53 -3.77
CA ILE A 635 -18.29 -3.81 -5.18
C ILE A 635 -17.03 -3.78 -6.06
N LEU A 636 -16.18 -2.75 -5.91
CA LEU A 636 -14.91 -2.68 -6.62
C LEU A 636 -14.01 -3.87 -6.31
N LEU A 637 -13.81 -4.21 -5.03
CA LEU A 637 -13.01 -5.36 -4.62
C LEU A 637 -13.52 -6.66 -5.26
N ARG A 638 -14.84 -6.88 -5.21
CA ARG A 638 -15.48 -8.04 -5.83
C ARG A 638 -15.20 -8.08 -7.32
N GLU A 639 -15.40 -6.98 -8.04
CA GLU A 639 -15.19 -6.96 -9.50
C GLU A 639 -13.72 -7.15 -9.91
N GLU A 640 -12.78 -6.54 -9.18
CA GLU A 640 -11.33 -6.73 -9.40
C GLU A 640 -10.96 -8.22 -9.28
N VAL A 641 -11.37 -8.88 -8.19
CA VAL A 641 -11.08 -10.29 -7.94
C VAL A 641 -11.85 -11.22 -8.89
N TYR A 642 -13.15 -10.98 -9.08
CA TYR A 642 -14.00 -11.81 -9.93
C TYR A 642 -13.49 -11.82 -11.38
N ARG A 643 -13.18 -10.65 -11.94
CA ARG A 643 -12.68 -10.55 -13.32
C ARG A 643 -11.29 -11.17 -13.46
N ALA A 644 -10.38 -10.88 -12.53
CA ALA A 644 -9.02 -11.42 -12.57
C ALA A 644 -8.97 -12.94 -12.44
N THR A 645 -9.90 -13.54 -11.69
CA THR A 645 -10.00 -14.99 -11.48
C THR A 645 -10.98 -15.68 -12.45
N GLN A 646 -11.50 -14.96 -13.45
CA GLN A 646 -12.45 -15.46 -14.44
C GLN A 646 -13.72 -16.07 -13.79
N GLY A 647 -14.19 -15.45 -12.72
CA GLY A 647 -15.40 -15.83 -11.98
C GLY A 647 -15.23 -16.98 -10.99
N LYS A 648 -14.01 -17.50 -10.81
CA LYS A 648 -13.74 -18.60 -9.86
C LYS A 648 -13.82 -18.16 -8.40
N ILE A 649 -13.60 -16.88 -8.10
CA ILE A 649 -13.77 -16.30 -6.76
C ILE A 649 -14.81 -15.19 -6.83
N ASP A 650 -15.88 -15.33 -6.04
CA ASP A 650 -16.95 -14.35 -5.94
C ASP A 650 -17.36 -14.15 -4.47
N PHE A 651 -17.20 -12.92 -3.98
CA PHE A 651 -17.52 -12.58 -2.59
C PHE A 651 -19.02 -12.39 -2.33
N PHE A 652 -19.86 -12.32 -3.38
CA PHE A 652 -21.30 -12.03 -3.24
C PHE A 652 -22.19 -13.26 -3.09
N GLN A 653 -21.60 -14.43 -2.86
CA GLN A 653 -22.30 -15.73 -2.80
C GLN A 653 -22.92 -16.01 -1.42
N THR A 654 -23.40 -14.99 -0.71
CA THR A 654 -23.99 -15.14 0.64
C THR A 654 -25.37 -14.48 0.73
N PRO A 655 -26.31 -15.02 1.54
CA PRO A 655 -27.60 -14.38 1.78
C PRO A 655 -27.46 -12.97 2.40
N LYS A 656 -26.42 -12.75 3.21
CA LYS A 656 -26.12 -11.44 3.81
C LYS A 656 -25.85 -10.36 2.76
N PHE A 657 -25.11 -10.71 1.69
CA PHE A 657 -24.90 -9.78 0.57
C PHE A 657 -26.22 -9.28 -0.01
N VAL A 658 -27.20 -10.17 -0.22
CA VAL A 658 -28.51 -9.80 -0.79
C VAL A 658 -29.18 -8.73 0.08
N ARG A 659 -29.18 -8.89 1.40
CA ARG A 659 -29.76 -7.91 2.32
C ARG A 659 -29.04 -6.57 2.26
N ILE A 660 -27.70 -6.57 2.24
CA ILE A 660 -26.89 -5.35 2.07
C ILE A 660 -27.18 -4.67 0.72
N ALA A 661 -27.22 -5.43 -0.37
CA ALA A 661 -27.53 -4.92 -1.70
C ALA A 661 -28.95 -4.31 -1.78
N ARG A 662 -29.90 -4.85 -1.01
CA ARG A 662 -31.28 -4.34 -0.92
C ARG A 662 -31.42 -3.13 0.01
N TYR A 663 -30.51 -2.93 0.97
CA TYR A 663 -30.53 -1.81 1.92
C TYR A 663 -30.74 -0.47 1.22
N GLY A 664 -30.00 -0.18 0.14
CA GLY A 664 -30.12 1.10 -0.56
C GLY A 664 -31.57 1.39 -1.02
N LYS A 665 -32.28 0.39 -1.56
CA LYS A 665 -33.70 0.58 -1.90
C LYS A 665 -34.59 0.65 -0.65
N LYS A 666 -34.30 -0.20 0.33
CA LYS A 666 -35.16 -0.40 1.50
C LYS A 666 -35.01 0.64 2.60
N ILE A 667 -33.95 1.45 2.61
CA ILE A 667 -33.78 2.54 3.58
C ILE A 667 -34.52 3.82 3.17
N GLN A 668 -34.87 3.96 1.89
CA GLN A 668 -35.62 5.10 1.37
C GLN A 668 -37.06 5.11 1.91
N MET A 669 -37.49 6.19 2.55
CA MET A 669 -38.88 6.41 2.97
C MET A 669 -39.75 6.69 1.74
N ASN A 670 -39.34 7.66 0.92
CA ASN A 670 -39.81 7.92 -0.43
C ASN A 670 -38.61 7.84 -1.38
N GLU A 671 -38.86 7.74 -2.69
CA GLU A 671 -37.79 7.74 -3.69
C GLU A 671 -36.88 8.96 -3.51
N GLY A 672 -35.58 8.71 -3.29
CA GLY A 672 -34.58 9.75 -3.02
C GLY A 672 -34.55 10.30 -1.60
N VAL A 673 -35.49 9.95 -0.72
CA VAL A 673 -35.58 10.50 0.65
C VAL A 673 -35.27 9.42 1.69
N CYS A 674 -34.19 9.60 2.44
CA CYS A 674 -33.75 8.66 3.48
C CYS A 674 -33.77 9.30 4.88
N PRO A 675 -33.98 8.51 5.94
CA PRO A 675 -33.78 9.02 7.29
C PRO A 675 -32.30 9.32 7.53
N ALA A 676 -32.03 10.42 8.22
CA ALA A 676 -30.68 10.91 8.47
C ALA A 676 -30.10 10.40 9.79
N TYR A 677 -30.35 9.15 10.20
CA TYR A 677 -29.81 8.66 11.48
C TYR A 677 -28.28 8.57 11.51
N SER A 678 -27.72 8.60 12.72
CA SER A 678 -26.27 8.59 12.95
C SER A 678 -25.59 9.79 12.27
N ASP A 679 -24.32 9.66 11.86
CA ASP A 679 -23.62 10.71 11.13
C ASP A 679 -24.09 10.90 9.66
N CYS A 680 -25.22 10.31 9.27
CA CYS A 680 -25.77 10.53 7.93
C CYS A 680 -26.23 11.98 7.78
N ARG A 681 -25.95 12.61 6.65
CA ARG A 681 -26.45 13.97 6.37
C ARG A 681 -27.85 13.88 5.81
N ILE A 682 -28.72 14.80 6.24
CA ILE A 682 -30.03 14.97 5.63
C ILE A 682 -29.91 15.29 4.14
N GLY A 683 -30.79 14.71 3.33
CA GLY A 683 -30.79 14.86 1.86
C GLY A 683 -29.83 13.94 1.11
N LEU A 684 -29.05 13.09 1.81
CA LEU A 684 -28.31 12.02 1.13
C LEU A 684 -29.25 10.90 0.70
N SER A 685 -29.03 10.42 -0.52
CA SER A 685 -29.73 9.29 -1.11
C SER A 685 -28.73 8.21 -1.54
N PRO A 686 -29.18 6.95 -1.70
CA PRO A 686 -28.35 5.88 -2.20
C PRO A 686 -27.87 6.20 -3.61
N ASP A 687 -26.61 5.91 -3.87
CA ASP A 687 -25.98 6.17 -5.16
C ASP A 687 -26.64 5.33 -6.27
N ARG A 688 -27.02 6.00 -7.37
CA ARG A 688 -27.76 5.38 -8.48
C ARG A 688 -26.99 4.23 -9.12
N PHE A 689 -25.68 4.36 -9.29
CA PHE A 689 -24.84 3.30 -9.83
C PHE A 689 -24.87 2.08 -8.91
N ILE A 690 -24.81 2.25 -7.59
CA ILE A 690 -24.89 1.14 -6.64
C ILE A 690 -26.23 0.42 -6.73
N LEU A 691 -27.36 1.16 -6.72
CA LEU A 691 -28.70 0.57 -6.83
C LEU A 691 -28.83 -0.26 -8.12
N SER A 692 -28.42 0.34 -9.23
CA SER A 692 -28.45 -0.22 -10.57
C SER A 692 -27.53 -1.44 -10.73
N TYR A 693 -26.32 -1.36 -10.18
CA TYR A 693 -25.39 -2.49 -10.10
C TYR A 693 -26.01 -3.65 -9.32
N CYS A 694 -26.57 -3.38 -8.13
CA CYS A 694 -27.16 -4.41 -7.28
C CYS A 694 -28.32 -5.13 -7.95
N ASP A 695 -29.23 -4.40 -8.61
CA ASP A 695 -30.34 -5.03 -9.33
C ASP A 695 -29.85 -5.94 -10.46
N ARG A 696 -28.82 -5.52 -11.22
CA ARG A 696 -28.23 -6.34 -12.28
C ARG A 696 -27.51 -7.56 -11.73
N ALA A 697 -26.72 -7.38 -10.68
CA ALA A 697 -25.99 -8.47 -10.01
C ALA A 697 -26.97 -9.53 -9.46
N LEU A 698 -28.10 -9.10 -8.91
CA LEU A 698 -29.17 -9.97 -8.41
C LEU A 698 -30.10 -10.50 -9.52
N GLY A 699 -29.97 -10.02 -10.76
CA GLY A 699 -30.84 -10.40 -11.88
C GLY A 699 -32.28 -9.88 -11.78
N VAL A 700 -32.53 -8.87 -10.95
CA VAL A 700 -33.84 -8.21 -10.77
C VAL A 700 -34.19 -7.35 -11.97
N THR A 701 -33.18 -6.77 -12.64
CA THR A 701 -33.34 -6.03 -13.89
C THR A 701 -32.31 -6.47 -14.92
N SER A 702 -32.65 -6.33 -16.19
CA SER A 702 -31.73 -6.49 -17.33
C SER A 702 -31.44 -5.18 -18.06
N ALA A 703 -31.99 -4.05 -17.61
CA ALA A 703 -31.75 -2.76 -18.25
C ALA A 703 -30.30 -2.32 -18.07
N GLU A 704 -29.60 -2.10 -19.17
CA GLU A 704 -28.25 -1.51 -19.16
C GLU A 704 -28.33 -0.03 -18.81
N GLU A 705 -27.51 0.39 -17.85
CA GLU A 705 -27.33 1.81 -17.54
C GLU A 705 -26.27 2.41 -18.45
N GLN A 706 -26.50 3.65 -18.90
CA GLN A 706 -25.54 4.37 -19.71
C GLN A 706 -24.24 4.58 -18.92
N PRO A 707 -23.06 4.30 -19.50
CA PRO A 707 -21.79 4.56 -18.86
C PRO A 707 -21.65 6.04 -18.46
N VAL A 708 -21.14 6.29 -17.26
CA VAL A 708 -20.88 7.65 -16.76
C VAL A 708 -19.38 7.86 -16.65
N LEU A 709 -18.92 9.01 -17.17
CA LEU A 709 -17.50 9.35 -17.09
C LEU A 709 -17.15 9.76 -15.65
N PRO A 710 -16.16 9.11 -15.00
CA PRO A 710 -15.83 9.36 -13.60
C PRO A 710 -15.47 10.83 -13.37
N LYS A 711 -16.13 11.43 -12.37
CA LYS A 711 -15.89 12.81 -11.92
C LYS A 711 -15.20 12.78 -10.54
N GLY A 712 -14.31 13.72 -10.28
CA GLY A 712 -13.63 13.87 -8.99
C GLY A 712 -12.26 13.20 -8.87
N ASN A 713 -11.84 12.98 -7.62
CA ASN A 713 -10.43 12.76 -7.25
C ASN A 713 -10.12 11.32 -6.87
N ASN A 714 -11.07 10.40 -7.07
CA ASN A 714 -10.94 8.99 -6.70
C ASN A 714 -11.31 8.10 -7.88
N LEU A 715 -10.41 8.03 -8.87
CA LEU A 715 -10.67 7.33 -10.13
C LEU A 715 -11.07 5.88 -9.89
N SER A 716 -10.36 5.14 -9.02
CA SER A 716 -10.59 3.70 -8.83
C SER A 716 -12.01 3.37 -8.37
N LEU A 717 -12.56 4.09 -7.39
CA LEU A 717 -13.93 3.85 -6.88
C LEU A 717 -15.04 4.18 -7.88
N HIS A 718 -14.77 5.05 -8.85
CA HIS A 718 -15.75 5.48 -9.85
C HIS A 718 -15.52 4.87 -11.23
N LEU A 719 -14.37 4.23 -11.47
CA LEU A 719 -14.00 3.69 -12.78
C LEU A 719 -14.99 2.63 -13.29
N LEU A 720 -15.61 1.88 -12.37
CA LEU A 720 -16.65 0.89 -12.69
C LEU A 720 -17.88 1.47 -13.38
N GLU A 721 -18.18 2.76 -13.20
CA GLU A 721 -19.30 3.45 -13.86
C GLU A 721 -19.12 3.54 -15.39
N LEU A 722 -17.90 3.33 -15.90
CA LEU A 722 -17.65 3.22 -17.34
C LEU A 722 -18.00 1.84 -17.90
N PHE A 723 -18.15 0.82 -17.06
CA PHE A 723 -18.24 -0.59 -17.46
C PHE A 723 -19.56 -1.24 -16.99
N THR A 724 -20.66 -0.49 -17.03
CA THR A 724 -21.99 -0.87 -16.54
C THR A 724 -22.61 -2.08 -17.26
N SER A 725 -22.18 -2.38 -18.49
CA SER A 725 -22.64 -3.55 -19.26
C SER A 725 -21.98 -4.88 -18.84
N GLN A 726 -21.05 -4.86 -17.87
CA GLN A 726 -20.23 -6.02 -17.48
C GLN A 726 -20.42 -6.41 -16.02
N VAL A 727 -21.63 -6.23 -15.48
CA VAL A 727 -21.95 -6.67 -14.12
C VAL A 727 -22.15 -8.18 -14.12
N ALA A 728 -21.26 -8.92 -13.45
CA ALA A 728 -21.41 -10.36 -13.32
C ALA A 728 -22.54 -10.69 -12.33
N LYS A 729 -23.47 -11.54 -12.76
CA LYS A 729 -24.59 -12.02 -11.95
C LYS A 729 -24.12 -12.90 -10.80
N VAL A 730 -24.80 -12.81 -9.67
CA VAL A 730 -24.58 -13.68 -8.51
C VAL A 730 -25.23 -15.04 -8.76
N GLY A 731 -24.62 -16.10 -8.24
CA GLY A 731 -25.18 -17.45 -8.29
C GLY A 731 -26.45 -17.53 -7.44
N MET A 732 -27.58 -17.91 -8.04
CA MET A 732 -28.88 -17.95 -7.35
C MET A 732 -29.07 -19.27 -6.58
N THR A 733 -28.43 -19.36 -5.40
CA THR A 733 -28.64 -20.43 -4.42
C THR A 733 -30.02 -20.35 -3.78
N ASP A 734 -30.49 -21.44 -3.17
CA ASP A 734 -31.80 -21.46 -2.50
C ASP A 734 -31.89 -20.43 -1.37
N GLY A 735 -30.81 -20.26 -0.59
CA GLY A 735 -30.73 -19.24 0.46
C GLY A 735 -30.81 -17.82 -0.09
N ILE A 736 -30.22 -17.54 -1.26
CA ILE A 736 -30.33 -16.23 -1.93
C ILE A 736 -31.75 -15.99 -2.43
N ARG A 737 -32.40 -17.00 -3.03
CA ARG A 737 -33.79 -16.91 -3.52
C ARG A 737 -34.77 -16.65 -2.37
N GLN A 738 -34.58 -17.36 -1.26
CA GLN A 738 -35.39 -17.18 -0.06
C GLN A 738 -35.27 -15.74 0.46
N VAL A 739 -34.06 -15.21 0.62
CA VAL A 739 -33.87 -13.83 1.09
C VAL A 739 -34.46 -12.82 0.11
N LEU A 740 -34.33 -13.01 -1.21
CA LEU A 740 -34.98 -12.11 -2.17
C LEU A 740 -36.50 -12.05 -2.01
N GLN A 741 -37.14 -13.18 -1.66
CA GLN A 741 -38.56 -13.24 -1.37
C GLN A 741 -38.91 -12.57 -0.03
N GLU A 742 -38.11 -12.79 1.02
CA GLU A 742 -38.28 -12.11 2.32
C GLU A 742 -38.12 -10.58 2.20
N GLU A 743 -37.26 -10.13 1.28
CA GLU A 743 -36.93 -8.72 1.03
C GLU A 743 -37.85 -8.05 -0.02
N SER A 744 -38.99 -8.66 -0.33
CA SER A 744 -39.92 -8.19 -1.38
C SER A 744 -41.01 -7.22 -0.90
N ASP A 745 -41.18 -7.01 0.41
CA ASP A 745 -42.17 -6.04 0.93
C ASP A 745 -41.84 -4.62 0.45
N ALA A 746 -42.74 -4.04 -0.35
CA ALA A 746 -42.61 -2.69 -0.88
C ALA A 746 -43.03 -1.62 0.13
N LEU A 747 -43.98 -1.93 1.02
CA LEU A 747 -44.53 -0.99 1.99
C LEU A 747 -43.60 -0.78 3.17
N ARG A 748 -42.73 -1.75 3.49
CA ARG A 748 -41.92 -1.73 4.72
C ARG A 748 -40.50 -2.23 4.55
N ALA A 749 -39.64 -1.72 5.41
CA ALA A 749 -38.39 -2.37 5.78
C ALA A 749 -38.25 -2.31 7.29
N TYR A 750 -38.07 -3.45 7.95
CA TYR A 750 -37.79 -3.51 9.38
C TYR A 750 -36.45 -4.18 9.62
N TYR A 751 -35.52 -3.43 10.21
CA TYR A 751 -34.19 -3.90 10.59
C TYR A 751 -34.22 -4.20 12.08
N GLU A 752 -34.45 -5.47 12.43
CA GLU A 752 -34.65 -5.95 13.80
C GLU A 752 -33.47 -5.59 14.71
N GLN A 753 -32.23 -5.70 14.23
CA GLN A 753 -31.04 -5.48 15.06
C GLN A 753 -30.85 -4.00 15.44
N ALA A 754 -31.19 -3.10 14.51
CA ALA A 754 -31.12 -1.65 14.75
C ALA A 754 -32.43 -1.06 15.28
N GLY A 755 -33.51 -1.86 15.29
CA GLY A 755 -34.86 -1.40 15.63
C GLY A 755 -35.34 -0.28 14.69
N ILE A 756 -35.00 -0.34 13.41
CA ILE A 756 -35.34 0.69 12.42
C ILE A 756 -36.51 0.21 11.57
N LEU A 757 -37.62 0.94 11.63
CA LEU A 757 -38.77 0.75 10.74
C LEU A 757 -38.77 1.84 9.68
N ILE A 758 -38.84 1.46 8.41
CA ILE A 758 -39.21 2.32 7.28
C ILE A 758 -40.59 1.89 6.82
N ALA A 759 -41.52 2.84 6.70
CA ALA A 759 -42.87 2.57 6.23
C ALA A 759 -43.27 3.60 5.15
N ARG A 760 -43.77 3.09 4.03
CA ARG A 760 -44.05 3.86 2.80
C ARG A 760 -45.54 3.91 2.50
N PRO A 761 -46.01 4.92 1.75
CA PRO A 761 -47.36 4.91 1.21
C PRO A 761 -47.56 3.75 0.23
N ALA A 762 -48.81 3.30 0.09
CA ALA A 762 -49.18 2.30 -0.91
C ALA A 762 -49.29 2.95 -2.30
N GLY A 763 -48.78 2.26 -3.33
CA GLY A 763 -48.87 2.73 -4.71
C GLY A 763 -50.32 2.94 -5.16
N GLY A 764 -50.57 4.03 -5.89
CA GLY A 764 -51.92 4.37 -6.38
C GLY A 764 -52.87 4.97 -5.34
N THR A 765 -52.39 5.31 -4.14
CA THR A 765 -53.17 5.99 -3.09
C THR A 765 -52.88 7.49 -3.04
N SER A 766 -53.73 8.26 -2.36
CA SER A 766 -53.52 9.68 -2.05
C SER A 766 -52.48 9.92 -0.96
N CYS A 767 -52.07 8.89 -0.22
CA CYS A 767 -51.08 9.02 0.83
C CYS A 767 -49.71 9.32 0.22
N ARG A 768 -49.12 10.46 0.62
CA ARG A 768 -47.77 10.89 0.21
C ARG A 768 -46.77 10.87 1.37
N LEU A 769 -47.28 10.63 2.58
CA LEU A 769 -46.53 10.64 3.82
C LEU A 769 -45.79 9.31 3.96
N ALA A 770 -44.48 9.33 4.21
CA ALA A 770 -43.67 8.16 4.53
C ALA A 770 -42.89 8.42 5.82
N ILE A 771 -42.57 7.36 6.56
CA ILE A 771 -41.96 7.50 7.87
C ILE A 771 -40.78 6.58 8.10
N SER A 772 -39.99 6.96 9.09
CA SER A 772 -38.98 6.14 9.73
C SER A 772 -39.10 6.26 11.24
N ALA A 773 -38.93 5.15 11.97
CA ALA A 773 -38.92 5.12 13.42
C ALA A 773 -37.73 4.30 13.94
N LYS A 774 -37.08 4.76 15.02
CA LYS A 774 -35.88 4.16 15.60
C LYS A 774 -36.10 3.72 17.04
N GLY A 775 -35.82 2.44 17.29
CA GLY A 775 -35.87 1.81 18.61
C GLY A 775 -34.53 1.45 19.23
N GLY A 776 -33.45 1.30 18.46
CA GLY A 776 -32.15 0.67 18.80
C GLY A 776 -31.43 1.12 20.09
N THR A 777 -30.14 1.46 19.98
CA THR A 777 -29.31 1.75 21.18
C THR A 777 -28.30 2.88 20.97
N ASN A 778 -27.93 3.57 22.05
CA ASN A 778 -26.89 4.61 22.02
C ASN A 778 -25.44 4.06 21.99
N ALA A 779 -25.22 2.85 21.46
CA ALA A 779 -23.91 2.23 21.24
C ALA A 779 -23.67 1.74 19.80
N GLU A 780 -24.51 2.15 18.85
CA GLU A 780 -24.30 1.89 17.43
C GLU A 780 -23.07 2.67 16.89
N ASN A 781 -22.40 2.14 15.86
CA ASN A 781 -21.26 2.81 15.23
C ASN A 781 -21.69 4.15 14.62
N HIS A 782 -20.91 5.21 14.87
CA HIS A 782 -21.23 6.58 14.44
C HIS A 782 -22.56 7.14 14.99
N ASN A 783 -23.16 6.50 15.99
CA ASN A 783 -24.48 6.89 16.49
C ASN A 783 -24.47 8.16 17.35
N HIS A 784 -25.65 8.74 17.51
CA HIS A 784 -25.99 9.84 18.42
C HIS A 784 -26.78 9.28 19.62
N ASN A 785 -27.11 10.13 20.60
CA ASN A 785 -27.95 9.71 21.72
C ASN A 785 -29.45 9.91 21.40
N ASP A 786 -30.04 9.05 20.56
CA ASP A 786 -31.28 9.33 19.82
C ASP A 786 -32.30 8.16 19.82
N VAL A 787 -32.27 7.29 20.84
CA VAL A 787 -33.26 6.19 20.97
C VAL A 787 -34.67 6.77 21.00
N GLY A 788 -35.56 6.27 20.13
CA GLY A 788 -36.91 6.80 19.95
C GLY A 788 -37.03 7.87 18.87
N SER A 789 -35.95 8.23 18.17
CA SER A 789 -35.99 9.19 17.06
C SER A 789 -36.85 8.68 15.89
N TYR A 790 -37.29 9.60 15.04
CA TYR A 790 -38.14 9.32 13.88
C TYR A 790 -37.88 10.33 12.78
N ALA A 791 -38.35 10.05 11.57
CA ALA A 791 -38.37 10.99 10.45
C ALA A 791 -39.68 10.85 9.68
N VAL A 792 -40.19 11.95 9.14
CA VAL A 792 -41.40 12.00 8.32
C VAL A 792 -41.09 12.75 7.04
N ALA A 793 -41.30 12.07 5.92
CA ALA A 793 -41.23 12.63 4.59
C ALA A 793 -42.63 12.90 4.05
N LEU A 794 -42.79 14.03 3.35
CA LEU A 794 -43.97 14.34 2.55
C LEU A 794 -43.48 14.65 1.13
N GLY A 795 -43.82 13.79 0.17
CA GLY A 795 -43.24 13.89 -1.17
C GLY A 795 -41.71 13.74 -1.13
N SER A 796 -40.99 14.71 -1.69
CA SER A 796 -39.51 14.76 -1.71
C SER A 796 -38.88 15.44 -0.49
N GLU A 797 -39.69 15.97 0.43
CA GLU A 797 -39.21 16.78 1.56
C GLU A 797 -39.23 15.98 2.87
N THR A 798 -38.19 16.14 3.69
CA THR A 798 -38.21 15.69 5.09
C THR A 798 -38.76 16.81 5.95
N MET A 799 -40.03 16.69 6.35
CA MET A 799 -40.77 17.76 7.04
C MET A 799 -40.40 17.87 8.52
N VAL A 800 -40.21 16.73 9.19
CA VAL A 800 -39.96 16.68 10.63
C VAL A 800 -39.20 15.41 11.01
N GLY A 801 -38.38 15.53 12.05
CA GLY A 801 -37.66 14.42 12.66
C GLY A 801 -36.15 14.59 12.61
N ASP A 802 -35.42 13.48 12.65
CA ASP A 802 -33.96 13.48 12.77
C ASP A 802 -33.26 14.26 11.64
N GLN A 803 -32.30 15.10 12.02
CA GLN A 803 -31.58 15.99 11.11
C GLN A 803 -30.15 15.50 10.81
N GLY A 804 -29.72 14.42 11.48
CA GLY A 804 -28.48 13.73 11.23
C GLY A 804 -27.20 14.46 11.66
N GLY A 805 -26.10 14.06 11.05
CA GLY A 805 -24.75 14.48 11.44
C GLY A 805 -24.23 15.75 10.76
N PRO A 806 -23.10 16.29 11.26
CA PRO A 806 -22.46 17.48 10.70
C PRO A 806 -21.83 17.22 9.31
N ASN A 807 -21.65 18.28 8.51
CA ASN A 807 -20.91 18.21 7.24
C ASN A 807 -19.40 17.98 7.46
N SER A 808 -18.87 18.42 8.60
CA SER A 808 -17.47 18.20 8.97
C SER A 808 -17.34 18.07 10.48
N TYR A 809 -16.44 17.19 10.91
CA TYR A 809 -16.25 16.89 12.33
C TYR A 809 -15.27 17.87 12.97
N PRO A 810 -15.66 18.52 14.10
CA PRO A 810 -14.69 19.07 15.04
C PRO A 810 -13.66 18.03 15.47
N GLY A 811 -12.44 18.46 15.83
CA GLY A 811 -11.33 17.54 16.14
C GLY A 811 -11.58 16.60 17.33
N ASP A 812 -12.52 16.94 18.20
CA ASP A 812 -12.94 16.24 19.42
C ASP A 812 -14.36 15.65 19.34
N TYR A 813 -14.96 15.61 18.14
CA TYR A 813 -16.34 15.12 17.92
C TYR A 813 -16.53 13.62 18.26
N PHE A 814 -15.44 12.86 18.33
CA PHE A 814 -15.46 11.43 18.67
C PHE A 814 -14.98 11.14 20.09
N ASN A 815 -14.76 12.16 20.90
CA ASN A 815 -14.45 11.99 22.31
C ASN A 815 -15.70 11.58 23.10
N GLY A 816 -15.50 10.96 24.27
CA GLY A 816 -16.61 10.47 25.10
C GLY A 816 -17.54 11.57 25.65
N ASP A 817 -17.08 12.82 25.68
CA ASP A 817 -17.84 14.00 26.14
C ASP A 817 -18.52 14.78 24.99
N ALA A 818 -18.37 14.32 23.74
CA ALA A 818 -18.97 14.97 22.57
C ALA A 818 -20.50 15.12 22.66
N PRO A 819 -21.29 14.14 23.17
CA PRO A 819 -22.74 14.30 23.31
C PRO A 819 -23.18 15.43 24.26
N GLN A 820 -22.34 15.80 25.23
CA GLN A 820 -22.60 16.93 26.14
C GLN A 820 -22.21 18.27 25.51
N LYS A 821 -21.19 18.26 24.65
CA LYS A 821 -20.66 19.46 24.00
C LYS A 821 -21.42 19.85 22.73
N TYR A 822 -21.80 18.87 21.92
CA TYR A 822 -22.44 19.07 20.63
C TYR A 822 -23.89 18.60 20.68
N LYS A 823 -24.83 19.54 20.66
CA LYS A 823 -26.27 19.24 20.71
C LYS A 823 -26.73 18.30 19.60
N ILE A 824 -26.10 18.34 18.42
CA ILE A 824 -26.36 17.42 17.31
C ILE A 824 -25.89 15.98 17.57
N LYS A 825 -25.07 15.74 18.60
CA LYS A 825 -24.59 14.40 19.01
C LYS A 825 -25.37 13.87 20.21
N GLY A 826 -25.79 14.77 21.10
CA GLY A 826 -26.62 14.47 22.27
C GLY A 826 -28.11 14.50 21.96
N SER A 827 -28.93 13.94 22.85
CA SER A 827 -30.38 13.76 22.59
C SER A 827 -31.17 15.07 22.39
N PHE A 828 -30.62 16.21 22.80
CA PHE A 828 -31.29 17.49 22.66
C PHE A 828 -31.47 17.89 21.19
N GLY A 829 -30.53 17.54 20.30
CA GLY A 829 -30.63 17.79 18.87
C GLY A 829 -31.58 16.88 18.09
N HIS A 830 -32.21 15.91 18.76
CA HIS A 830 -33.07 14.91 18.15
C HIS A 830 -34.54 15.09 18.58
N PRO A 831 -35.51 14.53 17.83
CA PRO A 831 -36.94 14.60 18.16
C PRO A 831 -37.32 13.63 19.29
N VAL A 832 -36.58 13.70 20.40
CA VAL A 832 -36.75 12.85 21.60
C VAL A 832 -36.91 13.72 22.85
N PRO A 833 -37.48 13.17 23.94
CA PRO A 833 -37.77 13.96 25.12
C PRO A 833 -36.54 14.43 25.91
N VAL A 834 -36.75 15.50 26.68
CA VAL A 834 -35.94 15.85 27.85
C VAL A 834 -36.78 15.49 29.08
N VAL A 835 -36.27 14.57 29.90
CA VAL A 835 -37.01 14.01 31.03
C VAL A 835 -36.37 14.47 32.32
N ASP A 836 -37.14 15.15 33.17
CA ASP A 836 -36.66 15.73 34.43
C ASP A 836 -35.38 16.58 34.25
N GLY A 837 -35.33 17.35 33.15
CA GLY A 837 -34.19 18.19 32.79
C GLY A 837 -32.96 17.43 32.28
N ARG A 838 -33.08 16.13 31.95
CA ARG A 838 -31.96 15.27 31.55
C ARG A 838 -32.14 14.75 30.12
N ALA A 839 -31.04 14.80 29.38
CA ALA A 839 -30.86 14.15 28.09
C ALA A 839 -30.58 12.65 28.24
N GLN A 840 -30.64 11.90 27.14
CA GLN A 840 -30.29 10.49 27.14
C GLN A 840 -28.81 10.24 27.44
N SER A 841 -28.53 9.10 28.06
CA SER A 841 -27.18 8.61 28.35
C SER A 841 -26.58 7.87 27.15
N SER A 842 -25.26 7.88 27.02
CA SER A 842 -24.55 7.12 25.99
C SER A 842 -24.33 5.65 26.39
N GLY A 843 -24.11 4.79 25.40
CA GLY A 843 -23.75 3.38 25.60
C GLY A 843 -24.93 2.41 25.51
N GLY A 844 -24.64 1.11 25.41
CA GLY A 844 -25.62 0.08 25.01
C GLY A 844 -26.67 -0.25 26.07
N LYS A 845 -26.54 0.29 27.29
CA LYS A 845 -27.59 0.23 28.32
C LYS A 845 -28.72 1.21 28.03
N ALA A 846 -28.45 2.30 27.32
CA ALA A 846 -29.47 3.21 26.82
C ALA A 846 -30.04 2.64 25.52
N LYS A 847 -31.17 1.96 25.64
CA LYS A 847 -31.81 1.22 24.54
C LYS A 847 -33.32 1.26 24.60
N GLY A 848 -33.96 1.12 23.45
CA GLY A 848 -35.40 0.83 23.35
C GLY A 848 -35.62 -0.68 23.34
N VAL A 849 -36.54 -1.15 24.19
CA VAL A 849 -37.05 -2.52 24.20
C VAL A 849 -38.36 -2.51 23.43
N VAL A 850 -38.43 -3.23 22.32
CA VAL A 850 -39.64 -3.34 21.51
C VAL A 850 -40.75 -4.03 22.30
N LEU A 851 -41.88 -3.35 22.45
CA LEU A 851 -43.07 -3.87 23.14
C LEU A 851 -44.11 -4.41 22.15
N GLN A 852 -44.29 -3.75 21.01
CA GLN A 852 -45.29 -4.10 20.00
C GLN A 852 -44.76 -3.89 18.58
N LYS A 853 -45.07 -4.83 17.69
CA LYS A 853 -44.86 -4.77 16.24
C LYS A 853 -46.08 -5.33 15.53
N GLU A 854 -46.99 -4.45 15.13
CA GLU A 854 -48.19 -4.84 14.39
C GLU A 854 -48.21 -4.11 13.05
N PHE A 855 -47.96 -4.84 11.98
CA PHE A 855 -47.80 -4.29 10.64
C PHE A 855 -48.89 -4.82 9.72
N THR A 856 -49.73 -3.93 9.19
CA THR A 856 -50.83 -4.25 8.28
C THR A 856 -50.83 -3.27 7.11
N ASN A 857 -51.28 -3.68 5.92
CA ASN A 857 -51.24 -2.82 4.73
C ASN A 857 -51.87 -1.43 4.90
N GLU A 858 -52.79 -1.25 5.84
CA GLU A 858 -53.41 0.04 6.15
C GLU A 858 -52.70 0.77 7.28
N LYS A 859 -52.21 0.05 8.30
CA LYS A 859 -51.71 0.64 9.54
C LYS A 859 -50.53 -0.13 10.12
N ASP A 860 -49.51 0.60 10.55
CA ASP A 860 -48.36 0.08 11.29
C ASP A 860 -48.29 0.67 12.70
N VAL A 861 -48.12 -0.19 13.69
CA VAL A 861 -47.91 0.17 15.09
C VAL A 861 -46.58 -0.41 15.56
N PHE A 862 -45.73 0.47 16.08
CA PHE A 862 -44.43 0.12 16.64
C PHE A 862 -44.27 0.83 17.98
N SER A 863 -44.05 0.09 19.07
CA SER A 863 -43.87 0.71 20.39
C SER A 863 -42.62 0.19 21.09
N ILE A 864 -41.98 1.08 21.84
CA ILE A 864 -40.73 0.82 22.56
C ILE A 864 -40.83 1.32 24.00
N ASP A 865 -40.28 0.55 24.94
CA ASP A 865 -39.89 1.05 26.26
C ASP A 865 -38.44 1.50 26.18
N TYR A 866 -38.22 2.79 26.34
CA TYR A 866 -36.89 3.40 26.24
C TYR A 866 -36.54 4.17 27.52
N THR A 867 -37.17 3.77 28.63
CA THR A 867 -36.88 4.25 29.99
C THR A 867 -35.39 4.19 30.29
N SER A 868 -34.74 3.08 29.90
CA SER A 868 -33.31 2.84 30.13
C SER A 868 -32.37 3.85 29.45
N ALA A 869 -32.86 4.62 28.48
CA ALA A 869 -32.09 5.67 27.84
C ALA A 869 -31.87 6.90 28.74
N TYR A 870 -32.71 7.09 29.76
CA TYR A 870 -32.66 8.24 30.67
C TYR A 870 -32.16 7.82 32.06
N SER A 871 -31.06 8.42 32.50
CA SER A 871 -30.52 8.21 33.85
C SER A 871 -31.20 9.15 34.85
N THR A 872 -32.51 9.01 35.04
CA THR A 872 -33.30 9.82 35.98
C THR A 872 -33.87 8.94 37.11
N PRO A 873 -33.53 9.17 38.39
CA PRO A 873 -33.93 8.28 39.48
C PRO A 873 -35.45 8.28 39.74
N ASN A 874 -36.13 9.35 39.31
CA ASN A 874 -37.57 9.56 39.50
C ASN A 874 -38.43 8.93 38.40
N LEU A 875 -37.88 8.67 37.21
CA LEU A 875 -38.62 8.04 36.11
C LEU A 875 -38.81 6.55 36.42
N ASP A 876 -40.05 6.08 36.31
CA ASP A 876 -40.37 4.65 36.47
C ASP A 876 -40.53 3.98 35.10
N LYS A 877 -41.26 4.62 34.19
CA LYS A 877 -41.49 4.12 32.84
C LYS A 877 -41.63 5.25 31.82
N LEU A 878 -41.13 5.02 30.61
CA LEU A 878 -41.31 5.87 29.44
C LEU A 878 -41.48 4.98 28.19
N ILE A 879 -42.67 5.03 27.61
CA ILE A 879 -43.04 4.31 26.40
C ILE A 879 -43.26 5.29 25.27
N ARG A 880 -42.73 4.98 24.09
CA ARG A 880 -43.05 5.69 22.85
C ARG A 880 -43.77 4.76 21.90
N THR A 881 -44.90 5.21 21.38
CA THR A 881 -45.68 4.49 20.38
C THR A 881 -45.74 5.29 19.09
N PHE A 882 -45.35 4.65 18.00
CA PHE A 882 -45.44 5.15 16.63
C PHE A 882 -46.63 4.48 15.95
N VAL A 883 -47.52 5.29 15.38
CA VAL A 883 -48.67 4.82 14.61
C VAL A 883 -48.64 5.49 13.24
N TYR A 884 -48.41 4.71 12.19
CA TYR A 884 -48.51 5.17 10.81
C TYR A 884 -49.76 4.59 10.18
N ASP A 885 -50.68 5.47 9.82
CA ASP A 885 -51.94 5.14 9.17
C ASP A 885 -51.88 5.65 7.73
N ARG A 886 -52.02 4.74 6.76
CA ARG A 886 -51.95 5.02 5.33
C ARG A 886 -53.29 5.39 4.73
N GLN A 887 -54.39 5.27 5.48
CA GLN A 887 -55.72 5.54 4.96
C GLN A 887 -55.88 7.03 4.62
N GLY A 888 -56.64 7.32 3.56
CA GLY A 888 -56.82 8.69 3.05
C GLY A 888 -55.51 9.31 2.58
N GLU A 889 -55.19 10.51 3.07
CA GLU A 889 -53.92 11.19 2.82
C GLU A 889 -52.78 10.71 3.76
N GLY A 890 -53.14 9.86 4.72
CA GLY A 890 -52.26 9.31 5.73
C GLY A 890 -51.95 10.24 6.89
N ASN A 891 -51.58 9.67 8.03
CA ASN A 891 -51.12 10.40 9.20
C ASN A 891 -50.10 9.59 10.00
N PHE A 892 -49.27 10.28 10.75
CA PHE A 892 -48.30 9.67 11.65
C PHE A 892 -48.42 10.22 13.06
N THR A 893 -48.56 9.35 14.04
CA THR A 893 -48.65 9.73 15.45
C THR A 893 -47.42 9.23 16.21
N VAL A 894 -46.77 10.13 16.95
CA VAL A 894 -45.73 9.82 17.93
C VAL A 894 -46.26 10.14 19.31
N GLY A 895 -46.47 9.12 20.14
CA GLY A 895 -46.99 9.26 21.49
C GLY A 895 -45.98 8.87 22.54
N ASP A 896 -45.66 9.80 23.45
CA ASP A 896 -44.87 9.53 24.65
C ASP A 896 -45.78 9.41 25.87
N GLU A 897 -45.63 8.34 26.63
CA GLU A 897 -46.37 8.07 27.87
C GLU A 897 -45.38 7.75 28.98
N PHE A 898 -45.45 8.48 30.11
CA PHE A 898 -44.51 8.30 31.22
C PHE A 898 -45.22 8.10 32.56
N THR A 899 -44.54 7.38 33.45
CA THR A 899 -44.86 7.29 34.88
C THR A 899 -43.59 7.51 35.71
N ALA A 900 -43.74 8.10 36.89
CA ALA A 900 -42.66 8.54 37.74
C ALA A 900 -43.03 8.40 39.22
N LYS A 901 -42.01 8.16 40.05
CA LYS A 901 -42.13 8.01 41.50
C LYS A 901 -42.56 9.31 42.20
N THR A 902 -42.07 10.44 41.66
CA THR A 902 -42.42 11.81 42.08
C THR A 902 -42.81 12.63 40.86
N PRO A 903 -43.54 13.75 41.02
CA PRO A 903 -43.79 14.65 39.91
C PRO A 903 -42.49 15.08 39.23
N ILE A 904 -42.41 14.95 37.90
CA ILE A 904 -41.25 15.34 37.09
C ILE A 904 -41.64 16.35 36.00
N ARG A 905 -40.66 17.07 35.47
CA ARG A 905 -40.82 17.86 34.24
C ARG A 905 -40.71 16.94 33.02
N PHE A 906 -41.61 17.08 32.06
CA PHE A 906 -41.59 16.31 30.82
C PHE A 906 -41.74 17.23 29.61
N GLU A 907 -40.77 17.16 28.70
CA GLU A 907 -40.77 17.85 27.42
C GLU A 907 -40.50 16.85 26.30
N THR A 908 -41.41 16.75 25.33
CA THR A 908 -41.12 16.11 24.04
C THR A 908 -40.73 17.18 23.02
N ALA A 909 -40.28 16.79 21.82
CA ALA A 909 -39.91 17.76 20.81
C ALA A 909 -40.02 17.24 19.39
N ILE A 910 -40.11 18.21 18.49
CA ILE A 910 -39.88 18.01 17.06
C ILE A 910 -38.64 18.76 16.62
N THR A 911 -37.99 18.26 15.58
CA THR A 911 -36.88 18.93 14.91
C THR A 911 -37.21 19.11 13.45
N THR A 912 -36.95 20.28 12.88
CA THR A 912 -37.35 20.60 11.51
C THR A 912 -36.45 21.67 10.88
N ARG A 913 -36.34 21.61 9.55
CA ARG A 913 -35.77 22.66 8.69
C ARG A 913 -36.84 23.45 7.93
N ALA A 914 -38.10 23.03 8.03
CA ALA A 914 -39.22 23.75 7.46
C ALA A 914 -39.45 25.05 8.25
N ASP A 915 -39.98 26.05 7.56
CA ASP A 915 -40.53 27.21 8.24
C ASP A 915 -41.70 26.76 9.12
N TRP A 916 -41.80 27.33 10.32
CA TRP A 916 -42.80 26.90 11.27
C TRP A 916 -43.50 28.06 11.96
N LYS A 917 -44.74 27.81 12.37
CA LYS A 917 -45.51 28.74 13.20
C LYS A 917 -46.44 28.00 14.15
N ILE A 918 -46.60 28.56 15.34
CA ILE A 918 -47.64 28.15 16.29
C ILE A 918 -48.96 28.71 15.77
N LEU A 919 -49.94 27.84 15.53
CA LEU A 919 -51.28 28.25 15.15
C LEU A 919 -52.13 28.53 16.40
N ASP A 920 -52.04 27.64 17.38
CA ASP A 920 -52.70 27.71 18.68
C ASP A 920 -51.99 26.79 19.69
N ASP A 921 -52.56 26.65 20.90
CA ASP A 921 -52.01 25.83 21.99
C ASP A 921 -51.93 24.32 21.66
N THR A 922 -52.51 23.88 20.54
CA THR A 922 -52.63 22.48 20.12
C THR A 922 -52.14 22.21 18.69
N HIS A 923 -51.73 23.22 17.92
CA HIS A 923 -51.33 23.04 16.52
C HIS A 923 -50.09 23.85 16.12
N LEU A 924 -49.19 23.18 15.39
CA LEU A 924 -48.09 23.81 14.65
C LEU A 924 -48.33 23.64 13.14
N LEU A 925 -47.96 24.64 12.35
CA LEU A 925 -47.78 24.50 10.91
C LEU A 925 -46.30 24.42 10.59
N LEU A 926 -45.91 23.44 9.78
CA LEU A 926 -44.63 23.35 9.09
C LEU A 926 -44.84 23.58 7.59
N ALA A 927 -43.98 24.36 6.96
CA ALA A 927 -44.05 24.67 5.54
C ALA A 927 -42.66 24.68 4.89
N THR A 928 -42.53 24.04 3.74
CA THR A 928 -41.41 24.23 2.81
C THR A 928 -41.92 25.02 1.60
N ASP A 929 -41.06 25.23 0.60
CA ASP A 929 -41.47 25.83 -0.67
C ASP A 929 -42.53 25.01 -1.42
N SER A 930 -42.62 23.70 -1.15
CA SER A 930 -43.43 22.74 -1.90
C SER A 930 -44.51 22.04 -1.08
N GLU A 931 -44.38 21.96 0.24
CA GLU A 931 -45.24 21.12 1.09
C GLU A 931 -45.67 21.83 2.38
N GLN A 932 -46.83 21.45 2.92
CA GLN A 932 -47.34 21.94 4.20
C GLN A 932 -47.82 20.77 5.07
N MET A 933 -47.51 20.84 6.37
CA MET A 933 -47.86 19.81 7.35
C MET A 933 -48.39 20.46 8.63
N ILE A 934 -49.46 19.89 9.17
CA ILE A 934 -49.96 20.21 10.51
C ILE A 934 -49.39 19.20 11.50
N VAL A 935 -48.93 19.69 12.65
CA VAL A 935 -48.63 18.89 13.83
C VAL A 935 -49.67 19.21 14.91
N ALA A 936 -50.63 18.33 15.09
CA ALA A 936 -51.64 18.41 16.16
C ALA A 936 -51.10 17.77 17.45
N ILE A 937 -51.36 18.41 18.59
CA ILE A 937 -50.80 18.07 19.90
C ILE A 937 -51.93 17.71 20.84
N GLU A 938 -51.88 16.48 21.35
CA GLU A 938 -52.77 15.99 22.41
C GLU A 938 -51.92 15.69 23.64
N ALA A 939 -52.27 16.20 24.81
CA ALA A 939 -51.49 16.02 26.03
C ALA A 939 -52.37 15.89 27.26
N SER A 940 -51.84 15.23 28.30
CA SER A 940 -52.52 15.09 29.60
C SER A 940 -52.67 16.40 30.40
N GLY A 941 -52.14 17.52 29.88
CA GLY A 941 -52.23 18.84 30.48
C GLY A 941 -51.82 19.94 29.49
N LYS A 942 -51.94 21.21 29.91
CA LYS A 942 -51.55 22.35 29.07
C LYS A 942 -50.06 22.31 28.74
N VAL A 943 -49.72 22.57 27.47
CA VAL A 943 -48.33 22.59 27.00
C VAL A 943 -47.79 24.01 26.87
N ALA A 944 -46.47 24.14 26.90
CA ALA A 944 -45.72 25.34 26.56
C ALA A 944 -44.69 25.01 25.47
N PHE A 945 -44.48 25.96 24.57
CA PHE A 945 -43.53 25.82 23.47
C PHE A 945 -42.22 26.52 23.78
N THR A 946 -41.11 25.88 23.43
CA THR A 946 -39.76 26.47 23.37
C THR A 946 -39.18 26.22 21.99
N SER A 947 -38.23 27.04 21.57
CA SER A 947 -37.52 26.80 20.31
C SER A 947 -36.06 27.17 20.42
N GLU A 948 -35.19 26.36 19.83
CA GLU A 948 -33.77 26.65 19.71
C GLU A 948 -33.24 26.25 18.34
N THR A 949 -32.42 27.13 17.74
CA THR A 949 -31.68 26.84 16.52
C THR A 949 -30.42 26.06 16.86
N ILE A 950 -30.21 24.94 16.17
CA ILE A 950 -29.03 24.09 16.32
C ILE A 950 -28.21 24.16 15.05
N GLU A 951 -26.92 24.51 15.19
CA GLU A 951 -25.97 24.59 14.09
C GLU A 951 -24.59 24.13 14.57
N VAL A 952 -24.12 22.98 14.05
CA VAL A 952 -22.78 22.45 14.32
C VAL A 952 -22.21 21.95 13.00
N ASN A 953 -21.55 22.82 12.24
CA ASN A 953 -21.04 22.50 10.89
C ASN A 953 -22.08 21.80 9.99
N SER A 954 -23.36 22.10 10.17
CA SER A 954 -24.50 21.52 9.46
C SER A 954 -25.42 22.65 9.02
N PRO A 955 -26.33 22.45 8.05
CA PRO A 955 -27.44 23.38 7.87
C PRO A 955 -28.17 23.57 9.21
N ALA A 956 -28.52 24.81 9.54
CA ALA A 956 -29.26 25.10 10.76
C ALA A 956 -30.66 24.46 10.70
N TYR A 957 -31.12 23.96 11.85
CA TYR A 957 -32.48 23.45 12.03
C TYR A 957 -33.01 23.89 13.39
N THR A 958 -34.32 23.87 13.55
CA THR A 958 -34.98 24.25 14.81
C THR A 958 -35.39 23.00 15.58
N ARG A 959 -35.04 22.96 16.87
CA ARG A 959 -35.72 22.12 17.87
C ARG A 959 -36.89 22.91 18.44
N ILE A 960 -38.10 22.36 18.36
CA ILE A 960 -39.30 22.92 18.98
C ILE A 960 -39.68 22.01 20.14
N GLY A 961 -39.46 22.48 21.37
CA GLY A 961 -39.81 21.77 22.60
C GLY A 961 -41.27 21.98 22.96
N ILE A 962 -41.93 20.91 23.42
CA ILE A 962 -43.35 20.86 23.80
C ILE A 962 -43.40 20.27 25.21
N ALA A 963 -43.52 21.14 26.21
CA ALA A 963 -43.41 20.78 27.61
C ALA A 963 -44.75 20.87 28.34
N LEU A 964 -45.05 19.90 29.21
CA LEU A 964 -46.17 20.04 30.15
C LEU A 964 -45.89 21.22 31.10
N LYS A 965 -46.82 22.16 31.24
CA LYS A 965 -46.65 23.35 32.11
C LYS A 965 -46.46 22.96 33.58
N ASN A 966 -47.08 21.87 34.01
CA ASN A 966 -47.03 21.37 35.38
C ASN A 966 -46.23 20.07 35.44
N GLN A 967 -45.54 19.86 36.56
CA GLN A 967 -44.94 18.55 36.86
C GLN A 967 -46.04 17.53 37.16
N SER A 968 -45.84 16.28 36.74
CA SER A 968 -46.79 15.20 36.99
C SER A 968 -46.08 13.89 37.28
N LYS A 969 -46.75 13.00 38.03
CA LYS A 969 -46.29 11.61 38.25
C LYS A 969 -46.60 10.72 37.06
N GLU A 970 -47.62 11.04 36.29
CA GLU A 970 -47.99 10.34 35.06
C GLU A 970 -48.46 11.35 34.02
N GLY A 971 -48.20 11.07 32.75
CA GLY A 971 -48.63 11.98 31.70
C GLY A 971 -48.30 11.47 30.32
N TYR A 972 -48.86 12.16 29.32
CA TYR A 972 -48.59 11.86 27.92
C TYR A 972 -48.55 13.12 27.07
N ILE A 973 -47.80 13.04 25.98
CA ILE A 973 -47.87 13.98 24.85
C ILE A 973 -47.87 13.17 23.56
N ARG A 974 -48.85 13.41 22.69
CA ARG A 974 -49.00 12.78 21.37
C ARG A 974 -48.96 13.84 20.29
N LEU A 975 -48.14 13.59 19.28
CA LEU A 975 -47.94 14.46 18.13
C LEU A 975 -48.50 13.75 16.91
N LYS A 976 -49.60 14.25 16.34
CA LYS A 976 -50.22 13.73 15.12
C LYS A 976 -49.88 14.63 13.93
N MET A 977 -49.18 14.06 12.96
CA MET A 977 -48.65 14.75 11.78
C MET A 977 -49.43 14.33 10.54
N TYR A 978 -49.93 15.29 9.77
CA TYR A 978 -50.69 15.05 8.55
C TYR A 978 -50.54 16.21 7.58
N THR A 979 -50.77 15.94 6.29
CA THR A 979 -50.74 16.99 5.24
C THR A 979 -51.83 18.04 5.51
N LYS A 980 -51.55 19.30 5.16
CA LYS A 980 -52.52 20.39 5.31
C LYS A 980 -53.47 20.51 4.14
#